data_AF-A0A8J2MB83-F1
#
_entry.id   AF-A0A8J2MB83-F1
#
_cell.length_a   1.000
_cell.length_b   1.000
_cell.length_c   1.000
_cell.angle_alpha   90.00
_cell.angle_beta   90.00
_cell.angle_gamma   90.00
#
_symmetry.space_group_name_H-M   'P 1'
#
loop_
_entity.id
_entity.type
_entity.pdbx_description
1 polymer ?
#
loop_
_entity_poly.entity_id
_entity_poly.type
_entity_poly.pdbx_seq_one_letter_code
_entity_poly.pdbx_strand_id
1 'polypeptide(L)'
;MRWQSGEASQWTTGISPNQAKCPQGDQVEDDEHLQGPETVKKTGSRLAGDPTSTRYLSTGKRVKNWYTTDPWTKGTPAYNDMRAVRRGHVIVRRKANAMSPEELTKAATIENSLSPTRDIVLEDFRSGCPVTLPGQCPFAEKSKSSVQFLRLHQCEMACAQGGFFCLVVLHPEALGIHGVTDQQLDDFSYQVIHFDDGLSQQVPKSYPTGQTNHRFNNCNIGFSQHVPKNITPEFEHMMRCLTIGTGYFLTDISYEVSLLYFAELMDIDMPRLRSSLSYSDWIRHKLAKFLMYYAMRVPQVKNFLNWKFHRDLNNALNFSSEKHAELQEKSDKVMKSAISKDNSTMILSQIKVKIPLNWNELNRKEKSELVHQWARNAFPKVPESLITLTVGLTVDGDSGRSIDEEPEWLDREKFARGQKFAQENLFGVFFSILFALFGLYSFEEGLNPLIITGKSSEPYSAFKRSQREGKLLEVKFQEIVKDLCFKHFKTACICNFCRYLSTGARFRNWYTSDLWTKGTSAYNDIRTVRRVHEIIRNKVTAMTEEETNKATKIKHPWSPTRNTLVEDFKSACPAASPGQCPFTMKVPGVNLKKMHQGEMAMTQGGFVGLVVLFPEALGIHGATDKDLEDYFYVWRCIGYLLGIEDEFNFCRGTCEEIKQRSRDYLDAWVKPNLRDLTLEWEHMMRVMIAGAENYAGPGSSFERSIFYFAELMDIDMPQFRSLLSYRDWISHYFLKFMVHYAMRFSAVRKFMNAKMNTVMDTALQFSNEKHVELQEKSSKLLASAFPHLPESLLSITIGSTVDGDSGISIDEIPEWLDRKKFLRGQKFAQDNLLGIMATALLTLSWYTSDPWTKGTHAYKDMKIVRQMHVMIRNKLHAMSDESIDKATTIKNSWSPTRDILLEDFRSACPVALPGQCPFLMEALGSIRLKKLNQGEMALTQGSFVCLVVTFPTAFGIHGATDENLENFCYVWKGIGYLLGIEDAFNFCNGSLEEIKKRSEDYLNEWVKPNLRDISPEWEHMIRCLFDGIQYFIPGISYEMSLLYVMELMNIDMPRLRSTLSNSDWIRFYLLK
;
A
#
# COMPACT_ATOMS: atom_id res chain seq x y z
N MET A 1 48.35 -41.81 2.38
CA MET A 1 49.51 -42.21 1.56
C MET A 1 50.40 -40.97 1.37
N ARG A 2 51.72 -41.09 1.62
CA ARG A 2 52.74 -40.03 1.48
C ARG A 2 52.93 -39.62 0.00
N TRP A 3 53.45 -38.41 -0.23
CA TRP A 3 54.53 -38.03 -1.18
C TRP A 3 54.74 -36.49 -1.04
N GLN A 4 55.81 -36.02 -0.39
CA GLN A 4 57.20 -35.77 -0.84
C GLN A 4 57.42 -34.50 -1.67
N SER A 5 58.32 -33.68 -1.15
CA SER A 5 58.85 -32.39 -1.59
C SER A 5 59.78 -32.48 -2.80
N GLY A 6 59.86 -31.40 -3.59
CA GLY A 6 60.94 -31.15 -4.55
C GLY A 6 61.20 -29.64 -4.67
N GLU A 7 62.45 -29.25 -4.44
CA GLU A 7 62.99 -27.89 -4.51
C GLU A 7 63.22 -27.42 -5.95
N ALA A 8 63.05 -26.12 -6.22
CA ALA A 8 63.90 -25.35 -7.14
C ALA A 8 63.79 -23.84 -6.84
N SER A 9 64.96 -23.20 -6.89
CA SER A 9 65.38 -21.93 -6.29
C SER A 9 65.35 -20.70 -7.20
N GLN A 10 65.39 -19.51 -6.55
CA GLN A 10 65.84 -18.17 -7.03
C GLN A 10 64.96 -17.51 -8.11
N TRP A 11 64.50 -16.25 -7.99
CA TRP A 11 65.27 -14.99 -7.97
C TRP A 11 64.59 -13.88 -7.13
N THR A 12 65.42 -13.01 -6.58
CA THR A 12 65.13 -11.78 -5.80
C THR A 12 64.87 -10.53 -6.66
N THR A 13 64.28 -9.50 -6.02
CA THR A 13 64.30 -8.03 -6.29
C THR A 13 63.06 -7.38 -6.93
N GLY A 14 62.63 -6.23 -6.35
CA GLY A 14 61.86 -5.19 -7.04
C GLY A 14 60.57 -4.71 -6.34
N ILE A 15 60.51 -3.41 -6.01
CA ILE A 15 59.43 -2.71 -5.27
C ILE A 15 58.30 -2.25 -6.21
N SER A 16 57.04 -2.18 -5.72
CA SER A 16 56.03 -1.08 -5.91
C SER A 16 54.59 -1.55 -6.22
N PRO A 17 53.54 -0.96 -5.61
CA PRO A 17 52.14 -1.29 -5.83
C PRO A 17 51.54 -0.46 -6.99
N ASN A 18 51.26 -1.09 -8.12
CA ASN A 18 50.24 -0.65 -9.07
C ASN A 18 49.92 -1.74 -10.11
N GLN A 19 48.62 -1.91 -10.38
CA GLN A 19 47.98 -2.75 -11.40
C GLN A 19 47.72 -4.24 -11.08
N ALA A 20 46.48 -4.54 -10.68
CA ALA A 20 45.82 -5.80 -11.05
C ALA A 20 44.36 -5.50 -11.42
N LYS A 21 44.07 -5.56 -12.72
CA LYS A 21 42.74 -5.50 -13.31
C LYS A 21 41.92 -6.73 -12.87
N CYS A 22 40.63 -6.56 -12.59
CA CYS A 22 39.69 -7.69 -12.55
C CYS A 22 39.56 -8.28 -13.97
N PRO A 23 39.55 -9.61 -14.16
CA PRO A 23 39.58 -10.22 -15.49
C PRO A 23 38.29 -9.93 -16.28
N GLN A 24 38.46 -9.59 -17.56
CA GLN A 24 37.38 -9.65 -18.55
C GLN A 24 36.88 -11.09 -18.67
N GLY A 25 35.57 -11.24 -18.88
CA GLY A 25 34.90 -12.53 -18.90
C GLY A 25 35.46 -13.49 -19.93
N ASP A 26 35.67 -14.73 -19.51
CA ASP A 26 35.82 -15.84 -20.43
C ASP A 26 34.50 -16.05 -21.17
N GLN A 27 34.57 -15.92 -22.49
CA GLN A 27 33.54 -16.42 -23.38
C GLN A 27 33.40 -17.93 -23.12
N VAL A 28 32.21 -18.36 -22.70
CA VAL A 28 31.82 -19.75 -22.87
C VAL A 28 31.72 -19.95 -24.39
N GLU A 29 32.67 -20.68 -24.96
CA GLU A 29 32.59 -21.12 -26.36
C GLU A 29 31.22 -21.77 -26.59
N ASP A 30 30.49 -21.22 -27.56
CA ASP A 30 29.29 -21.83 -28.14
C ASP A 30 29.70 -23.11 -28.87
N ASP A 31 29.77 -24.22 -28.14
CA ASP A 31 29.92 -25.55 -28.72
C ASP A 31 28.56 -25.97 -29.31
N GLU A 32 28.36 -25.65 -30.59
CA GLU A 32 27.11 -25.77 -31.34
C GLU A 32 26.72 -27.23 -31.70
N HIS A 33 27.46 -28.25 -31.26
CA HIS A 33 27.23 -29.64 -31.69
C HIS A 33 27.23 -30.66 -30.55
N LEU A 34 26.16 -30.66 -29.74
CA LEU A 34 25.71 -31.84 -28.97
C LEU A 34 24.18 -31.78 -28.82
N GLN A 35 23.44 -32.44 -29.73
CA GLN A 35 21.99 -32.61 -29.62
C GLN A 35 21.65 -33.39 -28.33
N GLY A 36 21.07 -32.68 -27.35
CA GLY A 36 20.47 -33.22 -26.13
C GLY A 36 18.96 -32.93 -26.09
N PRO A 37 18.15 -33.77 -25.45
CA PRO A 37 16.80 -34.15 -25.90
C PRO A 37 15.80 -32.99 -25.89
N GLU A 38 14.94 -32.97 -26.91
CA GLU A 38 13.89 -31.98 -27.25
C GLU A 38 12.90 -31.59 -26.14
N THR A 39 13.03 -32.11 -24.92
CA THR A 39 12.13 -31.88 -23.79
C THR A 39 12.17 -30.47 -23.18
N VAL A 40 13.13 -29.61 -23.52
CA VAL A 40 13.26 -28.28 -22.89
C VAL A 40 12.45 -27.18 -23.59
N LYS A 41 11.99 -27.40 -24.83
CA LYS A 41 11.24 -26.39 -25.62
C LYS A 41 9.74 -26.25 -25.25
N LYS A 42 9.19 -27.06 -24.34
CA LYS A 42 7.74 -27.08 -24.01
C LYS A 42 7.40 -26.77 -22.54
N THR A 43 8.07 -25.80 -21.92
CA THR A 43 7.77 -25.38 -20.52
C THR A 43 6.98 -24.07 -20.43
N GLY A 44 6.49 -23.53 -21.56
CA GLY A 44 5.80 -22.25 -21.63
C GLY A 44 4.28 -22.26 -21.44
N SER A 45 3.63 -23.43 -21.47
CA SER A 45 2.18 -23.52 -21.31
C SER A 45 1.77 -24.97 -21.08
N ARG A 46 1.32 -25.33 -19.87
CA ARG A 46 0.44 -26.48 -19.58
C ARG A 46 0.07 -26.48 -18.10
N LEU A 47 -1.22 -26.74 -17.89
CA LEU A 47 -1.98 -26.75 -16.65
C LEU A 47 -1.39 -27.70 -15.58
N ALA A 48 -1.79 -27.44 -14.34
CA ALA A 48 -1.59 -28.26 -13.15
C ALA A 48 -1.66 -29.79 -13.41
N GLY A 49 -0.74 -30.55 -12.82
CA GLY A 49 -0.94 -31.99 -12.58
C GLY A 49 0.27 -32.92 -12.71
N ASP A 50 1.19 -32.70 -13.67
CA ASP A 50 2.14 -33.75 -14.12
C ASP A 50 3.67 -33.45 -13.90
N PRO A 51 4.21 -32.21 -13.87
CA PRO A 51 5.68 -32.05 -13.91
C PRO A 51 6.42 -32.14 -12.57
N THR A 52 5.76 -31.96 -11.42
CA THR A 52 6.44 -31.64 -10.15
C THR A 52 7.04 -32.88 -9.48
N SER A 53 6.29 -33.98 -9.35
CA SER A 53 6.75 -35.23 -8.74
C SER A 53 7.90 -35.86 -9.53
N THR A 54 7.78 -35.93 -10.86
CA THR A 54 8.82 -36.41 -11.79
C THR A 54 10.09 -35.57 -11.69
N ARG A 55 9.96 -34.24 -11.55
CA ARG A 55 11.10 -33.34 -11.34
C ARG A 55 11.84 -33.65 -10.04
N TYR A 56 11.14 -33.76 -8.91
CA TYR A 56 11.79 -34.03 -7.62
C TYR A 56 12.34 -35.46 -7.49
N LEU A 57 11.70 -36.45 -8.12
CA LEU A 57 12.25 -37.80 -8.28
C LEU A 57 13.58 -37.78 -9.05
N SER A 58 13.63 -37.04 -10.16
CA SER A 58 14.86 -36.86 -10.93
C SER A 58 15.96 -36.14 -10.13
N THR A 59 15.58 -35.18 -9.28
CA THR A 59 16.51 -34.52 -8.35
C THR A 59 17.08 -35.51 -7.34
N GLY A 60 16.26 -36.37 -6.74
CA GLY A 60 16.71 -37.41 -5.81
C GLY A 60 17.74 -38.37 -6.41
N LYS A 61 17.56 -38.77 -7.69
CA LYS A 61 18.55 -39.57 -8.43
C LYS A 61 19.89 -38.84 -8.60
N ARG A 62 19.83 -37.57 -9.00
CA ARG A 62 21.02 -36.74 -9.22
C ARG A 62 21.82 -36.57 -7.94
N VAL A 63 21.13 -36.26 -6.84
CA VAL A 63 21.74 -36.16 -5.49
C VAL A 63 22.37 -37.49 -5.08
N LYS A 64 21.68 -38.62 -5.26
CA LYS A 64 22.26 -39.94 -5.03
C LYS A 64 23.55 -40.14 -5.84
N ASN A 65 23.52 -39.83 -7.14
CA ASN A 65 24.68 -39.98 -8.01
C ASN A 65 25.87 -39.14 -7.54
N TRP A 66 25.64 -37.93 -7.02
CA TRP A 66 26.66 -37.04 -6.46
C TRP A 66 27.41 -37.67 -5.27
N TYR A 67 26.72 -38.46 -4.45
CA TYR A 67 27.34 -39.17 -3.32
C TYR A 67 27.91 -40.54 -3.68
N THR A 68 27.50 -41.14 -4.80
CA THR A 68 27.93 -42.50 -5.19
C THR A 68 29.01 -42.56 -6.27
N THR A 69 29.27 -41.46 -6.99
CA THR A 69 30.28 -41.39 -8.06
C THR A 69 31.03 -40.06 -8.02
N ASP A 70 32.29 -40.04 -8.48
CA ASP A 70 33.13 -38.84 -8.38
C ASP A 70 32.59 -37.68 -9.25
N PRO A 71 32.20 -36.55 -8.65
CA PRO A 71 31.66 -35.38 -9.36
C PRO A 71 32.70 -34.61 -10.20
N TRP A 72 33.99 -34.87 -10.01
CA TRP A 72 35.09 -34.15 -10.68
C TRP A 72 35.61 -34.87 -11.92
N THR A 73 35.47 -36.19 -11.98
CA THR A 73 35.91 -37.00 -13.12
C THR A 73 34.93 -36.89 -14.29
N LYS A 74 35.41 -36.35 -15.43
CA LYS A 74 34.61 -36.21 -16.66
C LYS A 74 34.05 -37.56 -17.12
N GLY A 75 32.74 -37.63 -17.32
CA GLY A 75 32.04 -38.82 -17.82
C GLY A 75 31.36 -39.67 -16.75
N THR A 76 31.59 -39.42 -15.46
CA THR A 76 30.84 -40.09 -14.38
C THR A 76 29.37 -39.61 -14.34
N PRO A 77 28.45 -40.41 -13.78
CA PRO A 77 27.06 -39.99 -13.54
C PRO A 77 26.96 -38.68 -12.74
N ALA A 78 27.75 -38.53 -11.66
CA ALA A 78 27.79 -37.30 -10.87
C ALA A 78 28.22 -36.08 -11.68
N TYR A 79 29.30 -36.19 -12.46
CA TYR A 79 29.81 -35.10 -13.30
C TYR A 79 28.77 -34.64 -14.33
N ASN A 80 28.14 -35.60 -15.00
CA ASN A 80 27.12 -35.34 -16.02
C ASN A 80 25.85 -34.72 -15.40
N ASP A 81 25.42 -35.20 -14.24
CA ASP A 81 24.27 -34.68 -13.53
C ASP A 81 24.50 -33.27 -12.99
N MET A 82 25.68 -32.97 -12.43
CA MET A 82 26.05 -31.61 -12.01
C MET A 82 26.04 -30.62 -13.17
N ARG A 83 26.59 -30.99 -14.33
CA ARG A 83 26.53 -30.14 -15.53
C ARG A 83 25.09 -29.92 -16.00
N ALA A 84 24.26 -30.95 -16.00
CA ALA A 84 22.87 -30.84 -16.42
C ALA A 84 22.07 -29.92 -15.48
N VAL A 85 22.25 -30.05 -14.16
CA VAL A 85 21.61 -29.18 -13.16
C VAL A 85 22.11 -27.75 -13.26
N ARG A 86 23.43 -27.54 -13.37
CA ARG A 86 24.03 -26.20 -13.57
C ARG A 86 23.45 -25.52 -14.82
N ARG A 87 23.35 -26.23 -15.95
CA ARG A 87 22.71 -25.70 -17.17
C ARG A 87 21.24 -25.37 -16.95
N GLY A 88 20.48 -26.24 -16.28
CA GLY A 88 19.08 -25.99 -15.93
C GLY A 88 18.89 -24.73 -15.08
N HIS A 89 19.70 -24.55 -14.03
CA HIS A 89 19.67 -23.36 -13.19
C HIS A 89 20.03 -22.09 -13.98
N VAL A 90 21.01 -22.14 -14.88
CA VAL A 90 21.35 -20.99 -15.75
C VAL A 90 20.20 -20.60 -16.67
N ILE A 91 19.52 -21.58 -17.29
CA ILE A 91 18.37 -21.33 -18.17
C ILE A 91 17.22 -20.70 -17.38
N VAL A 92 16.85 -21.27 -16.24
CA VAL A 92 15.77 -20.74 -15.40
C VAL A 92 16.13 -19.36 -14.85
N ARG A 93 17.38 -19.15 -14.43
CA ARG A 93 17.91 -17.85 -14.01
C ARG A 93 17.79 -16.82 -15.13
N ARG A 94 18.23 -17.12 -16.35
CA ARG A 94 18.12 -16.19 -17.49
C ARG A 94 16.65 -15.87 -17.81
N LYS A 95 15.78 -16.88 -17.86
CA LYS A 95 14.35 -16.71 -18.14
C LYS A 95 13.65 -15.89 -17.05
N ALA A 96 13.90 -16.19 -15.78
CA ALA A 96 13.30 -15.47 -14.65
C ALA A 96 13.82 -14.04 -14.51
N ASN A 97 15.08 -13.76 -14.88
CA ASN A 97 15.65 -12.41 -14.89
C ASN A 97 15.25 -11.60 -16.15
N ALA A 98 14.83 -12.27 -17.23
CA ALA A 98 14.31 -11.61 -18.43
C ALA A 98 12.82 -11.23 -18.32
N MET A 99 12.07 -11.85 -17.40
CA MET A 99 10.65 -11.57 -17.14
C MET A 99 10.49 -10.37 -16.19
N SER A 100 9.52 -9.51 -16.49
CA SER A 100 9.09 -8.46 -15.54
C SER A 100 8.58 -9.09 -14.23
N PRO A 101 8.51 -8.35 -13.11
CA PRO A 101 7.87 -8.84 -11.89
C PRO A 101 6.42 -9.30 -12.09
N GLU A 102 5.67 -8.66 -12.97
CA GLU A 102 4.28 -9.01 -13.29
C GLU A 102 4.20 -10.28 -14.14
N GLU A 103 5.07 -10.42 -15.14
CA GLU A 103 5.18 -11.63 -15.96
C GLU A 103 5.64 -12.83 -15.14
N LEU A 104 6.60 -12.63 -14.22
CA LEU A 104 7.03 -13.68 -13.30
C LEU A 104 5.92 -14.05 -12.32
N THR A 105 5.20 -13.06 -11.77
CA THR A 105 4.06 -13.31 -10.87
C THR A 105 3.01 -14.13 -11.60
N LYS A 106 2.63 -13.72 -12.82
CA LYS A 106 1.69 -14.47 -13.66
C LYS A 106 2.20 -15.88 -14.02
N ALA A 107 3.50 -16.04 -14.25
CA ALA A 107 4.11 -17.34 -14.52
C ALA A 107 4.26 -18.22 -13.27
N ALA A 108 4.23 -17.63 -12.07
CA ALA A 108 4.32 -18.31 -10.78
C ALA A 108 2.95 -18.58 -10.13
N THR A 109 1.89 -17.87 -10.54
CA THR A 109 0.53 -18.06 -10.06
C THR A 109 0.01 -19.46 -10.44
N ILE A 110 -0.42 -20.21 -9.43
CA ILE A 110 -1.12 -21.48 -9.62
C ILE A 110 -2.61 -21.20 -9.47
N GLU A 111 -3.38 -21.35 -10.55
CA GLU A 111 -4.84 -21.29 -10.48
C GLU A 111 -5.37 -22.38 -9.54
N ASN A 112 -6.22 -22.01 -8.58
CA ASN A 112 -6.76 -22.89 -7.55
C ASN A 112 -5.69 -23.53 -6.65
N SER A 113 -4.72 -22.74 -6.18
CA SER A 113 -3.73 -23.17 -5.20
C SER A 113 -4.41 -23.70 -3.92
N LEU A 114 -3.86 -24.81 -3.39
CA LEU A 114 -4.42 -25.55 -2.25
C LEU A 114 -3.66 -25.13 -0.99
N SER A 115 -4.30 -24.26 -0.21
CA SER A 115 -3.64 -23.63 0.93
C SER A 115 -4.48 -23.60 2.24
N PRO A 116 -5.04 -24.75 2.67
CA PRO A 116 -6.03 -24.78 3.76
C PRO A 116 -5.46 -24.51 5.16
N THR A 117 -4.14 -24.62 5.34
CA THR A 117 -3.49 -24.40 6.65
C THR A 117 -2.60 -23.16 6.68
N ARG A 118 -2.47 -22.42 5.58
CA ARG A 118 -1.58 -21.27 5.47
C ARG A 118 -1.83 -20.23 6.54
N ASP A 119 -3.08 -19.85 6.76
CA ASP A 119 -3.37 -18.75 7.66
C ASP A 119 -3.07 -19.13 9.12
N ILE A 120 -3.43 -20.35 9.55
CA ILE A 120 -3.10 -20.85 10.89
C ILE A 120 -1.59 -21.05 11.09
N VAL A 121 -0.90 -21.56 10.07
CA VAL A 121 0.54 -21.78 10.08
C VAL A 121 1.28 -20.44 10.10
N LEU A 122 0.83 -19.46 9.31
CA LEU A 122 1.41 -18.12 9.24
C LEU A 122 1.25 -17.38 10.57
N GLU A 123 0.12 -17.56 11.25
CA GLU A 123 -0.13 -16.97 12.56
C GLU A 123 0.73 -17.60 13.65
N ASP A 124 0.83 -18.94 13.68
CA ASP A 124 1.71 -19.66 14.61
C ASP A 124 3.18 -19.25 14.43
N PHE A 125 3.63 -19.16 13.18
CA PHE A 125 4.96 -18.69 12.87
C PHE A 125 5.20 -17.23 13.29
N ARG A 126 4.21 -16.35 13.15
CA ARG A 126 4.30 -14.96 13.63
C ARG A 126 4.33 -14.87 15.15
N SER A 127 3.66 -15.78 15.86
CA SER A 127 3.67 -15.80 17.33
C SER A 127 4.89 -16.52 17.93
N GLY A 128 5.37 -17.58 17.28
CA GLY A 128 6.43 -18.45 17.79
C GLY A 128 7.84 -18.05 17.37
N CYS A 129 7.99 -17.19 16.35
CA CYS A 129 9.30 -16.75 15.87
C CYS A 129 9.66 -15.36 16.42
N PRO A 130 10.90 -15.16 16.91
CA PRO A 130 11.37 -13.84 17.29
C PRO A 130 11.39 -12.89 16.08
N VAL A 131 11.07 -11.62 16.32
CA VAL A 131 11.08 -10.58 15.27
C VAL A 131 12.52 -10.39 14.78
N THR A 132 12.76 -10.63 13.49
CA THR A 132 14.06 -10.32 12.86
C THR A 132 14.35 -8.82 12.97
N LEU A 133 15.41 -8.45 13.69
CA LEU A 133 15.85 -7.05 13.79
C LEU A 133 16.56 -6.63 12.47
N PRO A 134 16.56 -5.33 12.12
CA PRO A 134 17.28 -4.82 10.95
C PRO A 134 18.75 -5.26 10.96
N GLY A 135 19.27 -5.71 9.82
CA GLY A 135 20.66 -6.19 9.68
C GLY A 135 20.96 -7.63 10.13
N GLN A 136 20.03 -8.34 10.81
CA GLN A 136 20.25 -9.74 11.22
C GLN A 136 20.11 -10.76 10.09
N CYS A 137 19.39 -10.42 9.01
CA CYS A 137 19.35 -11.25 7.83
C CYS A 137 19.18 -10.46 6.53
N PRO A 138 20.09 -10.64 5.56
CA PRO A 138 20.06 -9.93 4.28
C PRO A 138 18.85 -10.30 3.39
N PHE A 139 18.05 -11.30 3.76
CA PHE A 139 16.83 -11.70 3.03
C PHE A 139 15.52 -11.28 3.71
N ALA A 140 15.52 -10.91 5.01
CA ALA A 140 14.32 -10.34 5.68
C ALA A 140 14.00 -8.93 5.18
N GLU A 141 15.02 -8.23 4.68
CA GLU A 141 14.97 -6.92 4.03
C GLU A 141 14.64 -7.02 2.53
N LYS A 142 14.15 -8.17 2.03
CA LYS A 142 13.69 -8.30 0.62
C LYS A 142 12.54 -7.35 0.26
N SER A 143 11.83 -6.81 1.24
CA SER A 143 10.82 -5.76 1.04
C SER A 143 11.34 -4.34 1.35
N LYS A 144 12.62 -4.24 1.69
CA LYS A 144 13.31 -3.03 2.16
C LYS A 144 14.75 -2.88 1.61
N SER A 145 15.07 -3.46 0.45
CA SER A 145 16.38 -3.29 -0.23
C SER A 145 16.21 -2.94 -1.71
N SER A 146 17.12 -2.15 -2.25
CA SER A 146 17.13 -1.68 -3.63
C SER A 146 18.10 -2.39 -4.55
N VAL A 147 18.75 -3.44 -4.03
CA VAL A 147 19.43 -4.40 -4.89
C VAL A 147 18.35 -5.25 -5.53
N GLN A 148 18.16 -5.07 -6.84
CA GLN A 148 17.55 -6.14 -7.62
C GLN A 148 18.57 -7.28 -7.66
N PHE A 149 18.55 -8.13 -6.63
CA PHE A 149 19.34 -9.34 -6.63
C PHE A 149 18.93 -10.14 -7.87
N LEU A 150 19.90 -10.60 -8.66
CA LEU A 150 19.61 -11.54 -9.73
C LEU A 150 18.83 -12.70 -9.12
N ARG A 151 17.66 -13.00 -9.68
CA ARG A 151 16.82 -14.12 -9.21
C ARG A 151 17.63 -15.40 -9.38
N LEU A 152 17.64 -16.28 -8.38
CA LEU A 152 18.56 -17.44 -8.30
C LEU A 152 20.05 -16.99 -8.24
N HIS A 153 20.36 -15.98 -7.41
CA HIS A 153 21.75 -15.61 -7.11
C HIS A 153 22.46 -16.73 -6.33
N GLN A 154 23.79 -16.78 -6.38
CA GLN A 154 24.59 -17.75 -5.62
C GLN A 154 24.28 -17.72 -4.11
N CYS A 155 23.99 -16.55 -3.53
CA CYS A 155 23.59 -16.45 -2.12
C CYS A 155 22.24 -17.12 -1.81
N GLU A 156 21.25 -17.03 -2.72
CA GLU A 156 19.97 -17.72 -2.53
C GLU A 156 20.14 -19.25 -2.65
N MET A 157 21.01 -19.70 -3.56
CA MET A 157 21.37 -21.12 -3.67
C MET A 157 22.17 -21.61 -2.46
N ALA A 158 23.11 -20.81 -1.96
CA ALA A 158 23.90 -21.11 -0.77
C ALA A 158 23.04 -21.17 0.50
N CYS A 159 22.02 -20.31 0.63
CA CYS A 159 21.07 -20.39 1.75
C CYS A 159 20.17 -21.63 1.69
N ALA A 160 19.71 -22.02 0.48
CA ALA A 160 18.96 -23.26 0.31
C ALA A 160 19.81 -24.50 0.64
N GLN A 161 21.10 -24.49 0.29
CA GLN A 161 22.06 -25.54 0.64
C GLN A 161 22.39 -25.54 2.14
N GLY A 162 22.62 -24.37 2.73
CA GLY A 162 22.94 -24.18 4.14
C GLY A 162 21.83 -24.63 5.07
N GLY A 163 20.55 -24.44 4.71
CA GLY A 163 19.42 -24.87 5.52
C GLY A 163 19.34 -26.37 5.76
N PHE A 164 19.52 -27.16 4.71
CA PHE A 164 19.52 -28.62 4.82
C PHE A 164 20.71 -29.12 5.65
N PHE A 165 21.88 -28.50 5.44
CA PHE A 165 23.12 -28.83 6.11
C PHE A 165 23.07 -28.51 7.62
N CYS A 166 22.57 -27.33 8.00
CA CYS A 166 22.45 -26.94 9.40
C CYS A 166 21.58 -27.90 10.21
N LEU A 167 20.49 -28.43 9.65
CA LEU A 167 19.64 -29.40 10.36
C LEU A 167 20.36 -30.72 10.64
N VAL A 168 21.20 -31.19 9.70
CA VAL A 168 22.00 -32.41 9.86
C VAL A 168 23.08 -32.25 10.92
N VAL A 169 23.72 -31.09 10.99
CA VAL A 169 24.78 -30.82 11.97
C VAL A 169 24.21 -30.51 13.35
N LEU A 170 23.13 -29.73 13.44
CA LEU A 170 22.55 -29.29 14.72
C LEU A 170 21.68 -30.37 15.37
N HIS A 171 20.98 -31.19 14.56
CA HIS A 171 20.04 -32.19 15.06
C HIS A 171 20.19 -33.56 14.37
N PRO A 172 21.41 -34.16 14.32
CA PRO A 172 21.66 -35.43 13.62
C PRO A 172 20.78 -36.57 14.15
N GLU A 173 20.63 -36.67 15.48
CA GLU A 173 19.80 -37.71 16.10
C GLU A 173 18.32 -37.58 15.74
N ALA A 174 17.84 -36.34 15.62
CA ALA A 174 16.45 -36.06 15.24
C ALA A 174 16.17 -36.37 13.76
N LEU A 175 17.20 -36.55 12.95
CA LEU A 175 17.12 -37.00 11.56
C LEU A 175 17.47 -38.49 11.40
N GLY A 176 17.58 -39.24 12.51
CA GLY A 176 17.91 -40.67 12.50
C GLY A 176 19.40 -40.97 12.25
N ILE A 177 20.27 -39.97 12.35
CA ILE A 177 21.73 -40.11 12.22
C ILE A 177 22.31 -40.30 13.62
N HIS A 178 22.33 -41.55 14.08
CA HIS A 178 22.85 -41.92 15.40
C HIS A 178 24.28 -42.45 15.32
N GLY A 179 25.08 -42.16 16.35
CA GLY A 179 26.45 -42.67 16.49
C GLY A 179 27.48 -42.00 15.58
N VAL A 180 27.19 -40.78 15.09
CA VAL A 180 28.13 -39.96 14.32
C VAL A 180 29.06 -39.22 15.28
N THR A 181 30.36 -39.18 14.99
CA THR A 181 31.32 -38.40 15.79
C THR A 181 31.39 -36.95 15.31
N ASP A 182 31.83 -36.05 16.17
CA ASP A 182 32.08 -34.64 15.80
C ASP A 182 33.04 -34.54 14.60
N GLN A 183 34.07 -35.39 14.55
CA GLN A 183 34.99 -35.45 13.40
C GLN A 183 34.27 -35.87 12.11
N GLN A 184 33.32 -36.81 12.18
CA GLN A 184 32.54 -37.22 10.99
C GLN A 184 31.56 -36.12 10.55
N LEU A 185 31.02 -35.33 11.48
CA LEU A 185 30.23 -34.14 11.16
C LEU A 185 31.11 -33.03 10.55
N ASP A 186 32.32 -32.81 11.08
CA ASP A 186 33.30 -31.87 10.53
C ASP A 186 33.76 -32.29 9.13
N ASP A 187 34.02 -33.58 8.90
CA ASP A 187 34.40 -34.11 7.58
C ASP A 187 33.25 -33.98 6.57
N PHE A 188 32.00 -34.24 7.00
CA PHE A 188 30.80 -33.97 6.21
C PHE A 188 30.68 -32.48 5.87
N SER A 189 30.99 -31.59 6.83
CA SER A 189 31.03 -30.14 6.65
C SER A 189 32.06 -29.71 5.60
N TYR A 190 33.26 -30.30 5.67
CA TYR A 190 34.39 -29.99 4.81
C TYR A 190 34.13 -30.35 3.34
N GLN A 191 33.49 -31.51 3.09
CA GLN A 191 33.15 -31.94 1.73
C GLN A 191 32.12 -31.03 1.03
N VAL A 192 31.24 -30.38 1.80
CA VAL A 192 30.17 -29.52 1.27
C VAL A 192 30.67 -28.10 0.97
N ILE A 193 31.60 -27.56 1.78
CA ILE A 193 32.13 -26.18 1.64
C ILE A 193 33.12 -26.06 0.47
N HIS A 194 33.97 -27.07 0.24
CA HIS A 194 35.02 -27.02 -0.80
C HIS A 194 34.57 -27.46 -2.20
N PHE A 195 33.26 -27.62 -2.40
CA PHE A 195 32.67 -27.98 -3.68
C PHE A 195 32.52 -26.79 -4.66
N ASP A 196 32.77 -25.55 -4.19
CA ASP A 196 32.58 -24.30 -4.94
C ASP A 196 33.90 -23.61 -5.39
N ASP A 197 35.06 -23.99 -4.82
CA ASP A 197 36.37 -23.40 -5.14
C ASP A 197 37.16 -24.24 -6.15
N GLY A 198 36.89 -24.02 -7.44
CA GLY A 198 37.73 -24.53 -8.54
C GLY A 198 39.01 -23.73 -8.80
N LEU A 199 39.30 -22.67 -8.04
CA LEU A 199 40.41 -21.73 -8.32
C LEU A 199 41.05 -21.18 -7.03
N SER A 200 41.88 -21.97 -6.35
CA SER A 200 43.14 -21.48 -5.76
C SER A 200 43.92 -22.62 -5.10
N GLN A 201 45.05 -22.96 -5.72
CA GLN A 201 46.19 -23.49 -4.98
C GLN A 201 46.80 -22.29 -4.24
N GLN A 202 46.76 -22.30 -2.89
CA GLN A 202 47.60 -21.55 -1.93
C GLN A 202 46.80 -20.87 -0.79
N VAL A 203 46.51 -21.58 0.31
CA VAL A 203 46.38 -21.02 1.69
C VAL A 203 46.72 -22.15 2.72
N PRO A 204 47.36 -21.88 3.88
CA PRO A 204 48.08 -22.89 4.66
C PRO A 204 47.22 -23.86 5.50
N LYS A 205 47.72 -25.09 5.63
CA LYS A 205 47.27 -26.12 6.58
C LYS A 205 47.71 -25.78 8.01
N SER A 206 46.97 -24.94 8.72
CA SER A 206 46.85 -25.01 10.18
C SER A 206 45.80 -24.03 10.68
N TYR A 207 44.67 -24.56 11.15
CA TYR A 207 43.81 -23.85 12.10
C TYR A 207 43.70 -24.70 13.37
N PRO A 208 43.76 -24.09 14.57
CA PRO A 208 43.81 -24.84 15.82
C PRO A 208 42.47 -25.52 16.10
N THR A 209 42.53 -26.81 16.39
CA THR A 209 41.46 -27.62 16.96
C THR A 209 41.04 -27.03 18.31
N GLY A 210 39.86 -26.42 18.36
CA GLY A 210 39.30 -25.86 19.60
C GLY A 210 38.23 -24.77 19.45
N GLN A 211 37.96 -24.25 18.25
CA GLN A 211 37.00 -23.15 18.04
C GLN A 211 35.89 -23.40 17.01
N THR A 212 35.69 -24.63 16.54
CA THR A 212 34.63 -24.94 15.56
C THR A 212 33.22 -24.90 16.19
N ASN A 213 33.07 -25.35 17.45
CA ASN A 213 31.79 -25.33 18.16
C ASN A 213 31.26 -23.93 18.53
N HIS A 214 32.13 -22.90 18.60
CA HIS A 214 31.68 -21.52 18.87
C HIS A 214 31.31 -20.74 17.60
N ARG A 215 31.84 -21.11 16.42
CA ARG A 215 31.52 -20.38 15.17
C ARG A 215 30.22 -20.82 14.50
N PHE A 216 29.82 -22.09 14.62
CA PHE A 216 28.48 -22.50 14.16
C PHE A 216 27.36 -21.93 15.05
N ASN A 217 27.61 -21.72 16.34
CA ASN A 217 26.70 -21.00 17.23
C ASN A 217 26.50 -19.51 16.86
N ASN A 218 27.39 -18.91 16.06
CA ASN A 218 27.18 -17.56 15.51
C ASN A 218 26.50 -17.57 14.12
N CYS A 219 26.49 -18.71 13.41
CA CYS A 219 25.60 -18.91 12.25
C CYS A 219 24.17 -19.35 12.67
N ASN A 220 23.97 -19.75 13.93
CA ASN A 220 22.65 -20.04 14.52
C ASN A 220 21.68 -18.84 14.51
N ILE A 221 22.17 -17.63 14.21
CA ILE A 221 21.35 -16.42 14.09
C ILE A 221 20.57 -16.39 12.77
N GLY A 222 20.97 -17.17 11.75
CA GLY A 222 20.39 -17.07 10.40
C GLY A 222 19.23 -18.01 10.07
N PHE A 223 19.11 -19.17 10.74
CA PHE A 223 18.07 -20.16 10.39
C PHE A 223 16.94 -20.24 11.42
N SER A 224 17.21 -20.02 12.72
CA SER A 224 16.17 -19.92 13.76
C SER A 224 15.28 -18.68 13.61
N GLN A 225 15.71 -17.69 12.81
CA GLN A 225 15.03 -16.40 12.66
C GLN A 225 14.36 -16.21 11.30
N HIS A 226 14.47 -17.19 10.39
CA HIS A 226 13.96 -17.10 9.01
C HIS A 226 12.86 -18.09 8.73
N VAL A 227 11.73 -17.81 9.35
CA VAL A 227 10.46 -18.35 8.93
C VAL A 227 9.82 -17.38 7.92
N PRO A 228 9.20 -17.89 6.82
CA PRO A 228 8.61 -17.03 5.81
C PRO A 228 7.58 -16.07 6.41
N LYS A 229 7.89 -14.76 6.42
CA LYS A 229 6.94 -13.68 6.77
C LYS A 229 5.66 -13.74 5.92
N ASN A 230 5.75 -14.40 4.75
CA ASN A 230 4.67 -14.68 3.81
C ASN A 230 4.80 -16.12 3.28
N ILE A 231 4.11 -17.07 3.90
CA ILE A 231 3.75 -18.33 3.21
C ILE A 231 2.75 -17.94 2.12
N THR A 232 3.03 -18.24 0.85
CA THR A 232 2.07 -17.98 -0.23
C THR A 232 1.18 -19.20 -0.45
N PRO A 233 -0.03 -19.03 -1.02
CA PRO A 233 -0.88 -20.15 -1.38
C PRO A 233 -0.20 -21.16 -2.31
N GLU A 234 0.62 -20.67 -3.24
CA GLU A 234 1.41 -21.48 -4.17
C GLU A 234 2.50 -22.27 -3.44
N PHE A 235 3.10 -21.70 -2.39
CA PHE A 235 4.10 -22.39 -1.57
C PHE A 235 3.48 -23.57 -0.82
N GLU A 236 2.36 -23.36 -0.12
CA GLU A 236 1.69 -24.47 0.59
C GLU A 236 1.24 -25.56 -0.39
N HIS A 237 0.64 -25.16 -1.52
CA HIS A 237 0.23 -26.08 -2.58
C HIS A 237 1.42 -26.91 -3.10
N MET A 238 2.55 -26.27 -3.38
CA MET A 238 3.76 -26.96 -3.85
C MET A 238 4.32 -27.92 -2.80
N MET A 239 4.35 -27.53 -1.52
CA MET A 239 4.86 -28.38 -0.44
C MET A 239 3.96 -29.58 -0.17
N ARG A 240 2.64 -29.44 -0.31
CA ARG A 240 1.69 -30.55 -0.26
C ARG A 240 1.89 -31.53 -1.41
N CYS A 241 2.04 -31.02 -2.64
CA CYS A 241 2.37 -31.83 -3.82
C CYS A 241 3.71 -32.57 -3.65
N LEU A 242 4.72 -31.91 -3.07
CA LEU A 242 6.01 -32.54 -2.76
C LEU A 242 5.84 -33.68 -1.75
N THR A 243 5.09 -33.44 -0.67
CA THR A 243 4.87 -34.44 0.40
C THR A 243 4.13 -35.67 -0.11
N ILE A 244 3.13 -35.49 -0.98
CA ILE A 244 2.42 -36.60 -1.64
C ILE A 244 3.38 -37.37 -2.56
N GLY A 245 4.21 -36.66 -3.33
CA GLY A 245 5.18 -37.27 -4.24
C GLY A 245 6.28 -38.06 -3.51
N THR A 246 6.79 -37.52 -2.39
CA THR A 246 7.81 -38.20 -1.57
C THR A 246 7.24 -39.34 -0.76
N GLY A 247 5.96 -39.28 -0.35
CA GLY A 247 5.24 -40.34 0.39
C GLY A 247 5.23 -41.72 -0.29
N TYR A 248 5.60 -41.80 -1.57
CA TYR A 248 5.74 -43.07 -2.29
C TYR A 248 7.03 -43.85 -1.95
N PHE A 249 8.13 -43.14 -1.61
CA PHE A 249 9.44 -43.73 -1.33
C PHE A 249 10.03 -43.31 0.03
N LEU A 250 9.46 -42.28 0.65
CA LEU A 250 9.61 -41.89 2.05
C LEU A 250 8.27 -42.15 2.75
N THR A 251 8.29 -42.44 4.05
CA THR A 251 7.09 -42.78 4.85
C THR A 251 5.90 -41.84 4.61
N ASP A 252 4.68 -42.40 4.54
CA ASP A 252 3.41 -41.68 4.30
C ASP A 252 3.06 -40.74 5.48
N ILE A 253 3.62 -39.53 5.44
CA ILE A 253 3.38 -38.46 6.41
C ILE A 253 2.72 -37.26 5.71
N SER A 254 1.81 -36.58 6.39
CA SER A 254 1.13 -35.40 5.83
C SER A 254 2.04 -34.17 5.84
N TYR A 255 1.65 -33.14 5.09
CA TYR A 255 2.35 -31.85 5.09
C TYR A 255 2.38 -31.24 6.50
N GLU A 256 1.26 -31.28 7.22
CA GLU A 256 1.09 -30.72 8.55
C GLU A 256 1.95 -31.45 9.58
N VAL A 257 2.03 -32.79 9.49
CA VAL A 257 2.91 -33.60 10.35
C VAL A 257 4.38 -33.28 10.06
N SER A 258 4.74 -33.16 8.78
CA SER A 258 6.11 -32.81 8.36
C SER A 258 6.50 -31.42 8.85
N LEU A 259 5.58 -30.46 8.76
CA LEU A 259 5.79 -29.08 9.19
C LEU A 259 5.87 -28.97 10.71
N LEU A 260 5.01 -29.69 11.45
CA LEU A 260 5.06 -29.74 12.90
C LEU A 260 6.38 -30.37 13.38
N TYR A 261 6.81 -31.46 12.74
CA TYR A 261 8.10 -32.08 13.02
C TYR A 261 9.25 -31.09 12.80
N PHE A 262 9.24 -30.37 11.67
CA PHE A 262 10.22 -29.33 11.38
C PHE A 262 10.20 -28.18 12.41
N ALA A 263 9.04 -27.67 12.79
CA ALA A 263 8.91 -26.61 13.78
C ALA A 263 9.42 -27.03 15.17
N GLU A 264 9.20 -28.30 15.56
CA GLU A 264 9.76 -28.85 16.80
C GLU A 264 11.30 -28.95 16.78
N LEU A 265 11.92 -29.19 15.62
CA LEU A 265 13.39 -29.17 15.49
C LEU A 265 13.95 -27.75 15.69
N MET A 266 13.17 -26.75 15.30
CA MET A 266 13.55 -25.33 15.36
C MET A 266 13.16 -24.66 16.68
N ASP A 267 12.57 -25.41 17.63
CA ASP A 267 12.02 -24.92 18.89
C ASP A 267 10.95 -23.81 18.72
N ILE A 268 10.12 -23.95 17.68
CA ILE A 268 9.04 -23.00 17.37
C ILE A 268 7.71 -23.55 17.87
N ASP A 269 7.01 -22.76 18.69
CA ASP A 269 5.70 -23.14 19.19
C ASP A 269 4.62 -22.94 18.12
N MET A 270 3.89 -24.03 17.79
CA MET A 270 2.86 -24.05 16.75
C MET A 270 1.49 -24.50 17.32
N PRO A 271 0.88 -23.73 18.24
CA PRO A 271 -0.33 -24.15 18.97
C PRO A 271 -1.56 -24.32 18.08
N ARG A 272 -1.72 -23.53 17.01
CA ARG A 272 -2.87 -23.62 16.09
C ARG A 272 -2.72 -24.76 15.09
N LEU A 273 -1.51 -25.05 14.61
CA LEU A 273 -1.22 -26.22 13.77
C LEU A 273 -1.42 -27.51 14.56
N ARG A 274 -0.94 -27.56 15.82
CA ARG A 274 -1.14 -28.72 16.71
C ARG A 274 -2.62 -29.01 16.96
N SER A 275 -3.43 -27.97 17.14
CA SER A 275 -4.88 -28.12 17.33
C SER A 275 -5.63 -28.49 16.03
N SER A 276 -5.04 -28.22 14.86
CA SER A 276 -5.62 -28.62 13.57
C SER A 276 -5.34 -30.07 13.14
N LEU A 277 -4.39 -30.77 13.78
CA LEU A 277 -4.03 -32.13 13.41
C LEU A 277 -5.13 -33.13 13.77
N SER A 278 -5.42 -34.06 12.84
CA SER A 278 -6.31 -35.18 13.16
C SER A 278 -5.66 -36.16 14.14
N TYR A 279 -6.46 -37.00 14.80
CA TYR A 279 -5.93 -38.07 15.65
C TYR A 279 -4.97 -39.01 14.89
N SER A 280 -5.26 -39.27 13.61
CA SER A 280 -4.38 -40.07 12.74
C SER A 280 -3.03 -39.37 12.48
N ASP A 281 -3.03 -38.05 12.34
CA ASP A 281 -1.83 -37.26 12.13
C ASP A 281 -0.98 -37.19 13.39
N TRP A 282 -1.62 -37.10 14.56
CA TRP A 282 -0.93 -37.23 15.85
C TRP A 282 -0.23 -38.57 16.01
N ILE A 283 -0.87 -39.68 15.63
CA ILE A 283 -0.23 -41.01 15.65
C ILE A 283 0.95 -41.04 14.67
N ARG A 284 0.79 -40.55 13.44
CA ARG A 284 1.88 -40.48 12.44
C ARG A 284 3.06 -39.65 12.95
N HIS A 285 2.80 -38.50 13.58
CA HIS A 285 3.83 -37.64 14.18
C HIS A 285 4.61 -38.37 15.27
N LYS A 286 3.91 -39.04 16.21
CA LYS A 286 4.55 -39.81 17.28
C LYS A 286 5.34 -41.01 16.73
N LEU A 287 4.83 -41.70 15.73
CA LEU A 287 5.54 -42.79 15.05
C LEU A 287 6.78 -42.29 14.30
N ALA A 288 6.70 -41.14 13.63
CA ALA A 288 7.85 -40.52 12.97
C ALA A 288 8.95 -40.15 13.99
N LYS A 289 8.58 -39.54 15.13
CA LYS A 289 9.54 -39.27 16.22
C LYS A 289 10.12 -40.55 16.79
N PHE A 290 9.31 -41.56 17.02
CA PHE A 290 9.79 -42.85 17.51
C PHE A 290 10.80 -43.49 16.54
N LEU A 291 10.47 -43.48 15.25
CA LEU A 291 11.33 -44.01 14.19
C LEU A 291 12.68 -43.28 14.16
N MET A 292 12.65 -41.95 14.08
CA MET A 292 13.86 -41.13 13.94
C MET A 292 14.72 -41.13 15.20
N TYR A 293 14.16 -40.89 16.38
CA TYR A 293 14.95 -40.78 17.62
C TYR A 293 15.39 -42.12 18.20
N TYR A 294 14.59 -43.18 18.01
CA TYR A 294 14.80 -44.45 18.72
C TYR A 294 15.06 -45.62 17.78
N ALA A 295 14.19 -45.88 16.78
CA ALA A 295 14.32 -47.07 15.95
C ALA A 295 15.55 -47.01 15.02
N MET A 296 15.90 -45.83 14.50
CA MET A 296 17.08 -45.60 13.67
C MET A 296 18.42 -45.79 14.41
N ARG A 297 18.42 -45.95 15.74
CA ARG A 297 19.60 -46.36 16.53
C ARG A 297 19.99 -47.81 16.27
N VAL A 298 19.05 -48.64 15.81
CA VAL A 298 19.28 -50.05 15.53
C VAL A 298 19.88 -50.20 14.12
N PRO A 299 21.13 -50.67 13.97
CA PRO A 299 21.80 -50.74 12.66
C PRO A 299 21.03 -51.55 11.61
N GLN A 300 20.33 -52.60 12.04
CA GLN A 300 19.49 -53.43 11.17
C GLN A 300 18.31 -52.64 10.59
N VAL A 301 17.67 -51.80 11.41
CA VAL A 301 16.56 -50.92 10.97
C VAL A 301 17.08 -49.86 10.01
N LYS A 302 18.21 -49.21 10.34
CA LYS A 302 18.88 -48.25 9.47
C LYS A 302 19.24 -48.85 8.11
N ASN A 303 19.88 -50.03 8.10
CA ASN A 303 20.27 -50.72 6.88
C ASN A 303 19.07 -51.15 6.04
N PHE A 304 18.02 -51.66 6.69
CA PHE A 304 16.77 -52.03 6.02
C PHE A 304 16.07 -50.84 5.38
N LEU A 305 15.92 -49.73 6.10
CA LEU A 305 15.28 -48.52 5.59
C LEU A 305 16.11 -47.86 4.49
N ASN A 306 17.44 -47.85 4.61
CA ASN A 306 18.34 -47.40 3.54
C ASN A 306 18.20 -48.26 2.29
N TRP A 307 18.22 -49.60 2.42
CA TRP A 307 18.00 -50.51 1.29
C TRP A 307 16.63 -50.28 0.63
N LYS A 308 15.57 -50.19 1.44
CA LYS A 308 14.20 -49.92 0.97
C LYS A 308 14.12 -48.60 0.22
N PHE A 309 14.69 -47.53 0.77
CA PHE A 309 14.75 -46.22 0.13
C PHE A 309 15.48 -46.26 -1.22
N HIS A 310 16.64 -46.92 -1.29
CA HIS A 310 17.40 -47.06 -2.54
C HIS A 310 16.63 -47.84 -3.61
N ARG A 311 15.94 -48.92 -3.21
CA ARG A 311 15.11 -49.74 -4.09
C ARG A 311 13.89 -48.97 -4.59
N ASP A 312 13.16 -48.33 -3.68
CA ASP A 312 11.91 -47.64 -4.00
C ASP A 312 12.19 -46.38 -4.85
N LEU A 313 13.30 -45.66 -4.61
CA LEU A 313 13.77 -44.55 -5.45
C LEU A 313 14.18 -45.03 -6.86
N ASN A 314 14.90 -46.15 -6.96
CA ASN A 314 15.27 -46.73 -8.27
C ASN A 314 14.03 -47.19 -9.06
N ASN A 315 13.04 -47.77 -8.40
CA ASN A 315 11.78 -48.16 -9.02
C ASN A 315 10.96 -46.94 -9.47
N ALA A 316 10.96 -45.87 -8.67
CA ALA A 316 10.23 -44.65 -8.99
C ALA A 316 10.76 -43.89 -10.21
N LEU A 317 12.04 -44.08 -10.54
CA LEU A 317 12.66 -43.50 -11.73
C LEU A 317 12.29 -44.21 -13.03
N ASN A 318 11.73 -45.42 -12.94
CA ASN A 318 11.32 -46.25 -14.07
C ASN A 318 9.79 -46.39 -14.14
N PHE A 319 9.03 -45.47 -13.53
CA PHE A 319 7.58 -45.49 -13.63
C PHE A 319 7.13 -45.40 -15.09
N SER A 320 6.19 -46.26 -15.46
CA SER A 320 5.51 -46.17 -16.75
C SER A 320 4.62 -44.93 -16.78
N SER A 321 4.27 -44.46 -17.99
CA SER A 321 3.28 -43.41 -18.18
C SER A 321 1.95 -43.73 -17.48
N GLU A 322 1.56 -45.00 -17.44
CA GLU A 322 0.39 -45.49 -16.71
C GLU A 322 0.54 -45.34 -15.19
N LYS A 323 1.72 -45.61 -14.63
CA LYS A 323 1.99 -45.39 -13.20
C LYS A 323 2.05 -43.91 -12.83
N HIS A 324 2.54 -43.07 -13.74
CA HIS A 324 2.47 -41.61 -13.62
C HIS A 324 1.02 -41.12 -13.61
N ALA A 325 0.15 -41.66 -14.47
CA ALA A 325 -1.28 -41.36 -14.49
C ALA A 325 -2.00 -41.82 -13.21
N GLU A 326 -1.68 -43.00 -12.67
CA GLU A 326 -2.21 -43.47 -11.37
C GLU A 326 -1.81 -42.54 -10.22
N LEU A 327 -0.57 -42.05 -10.21
CA LEU A 327 -0.08 -41.10 -9.21
C LEU A 327 -0.72 -39.72 -9.37
N GLN A 328 -0.96 -39.29 -10.61
CA GLN A 328 -1.70 -38.07 -10.90
C GLN A 328 -3.15 -38.19 -10.41
N GLU A 329 -3.82 -39.32 -10.64
CA GLU A 329 -5.18 -39.57 -10.14
C GLU A 329 -5.23 -39.63 -8.61
N LYS A 330 -4.24 -40.25 -7.95
CA LYS A 330 -4.11 -40.24 -6.49
C LYS A 330 -3.86 -38.84 -5.95
N SER A 331 -2.99 -38.06 -6.59
CA SER A 331 -2.75 -36.66 -6.27
C SER A 331 -4.07 -35.88 -6.42
N ASP A 332 -4.77 -35.98 -7.55
CA ASP A 332 -6.04 -35.32 -7.78
C ASP A 332 -7.13 -35.73 -6.78
N LYS A 333 -7.14 -36.99 -6.33
CA LYS A 333 -8.09 -37.51 -5.33
C LYS A 333 -7.77 -36.99 -3.93
N VAL A 334 -6.49 -36.95 -3.55
CA VAL A 334 -6.03 -36.34 -2.28
C VAL A 334 -6.27 -34.83 -2.32
N MET A 335 -5.98 -34.16 -3.43
CA MET A 335 -6.28 -32.74 -3.68
C MET A 335 -7.78 -32.48 -3.56
N LYS A 336 -8.65 -33.29 -4.17
CA LYS A 336 -10.11 -33.19 -4.00
C LYS A 336 -10.57 -33.43 -2.56
N SER A 337 -9.91 -34.33 -1.82
CA SER A 337 -10.22 -34.60 -0.40
C SER A 337 -9.66 -33.55 0.57
N ALA A 338 -8.52 -32.93 0.26
CA ALA A 338 -7.87 -31.89 1.04
C ALA A 338 -8.50 -30.52 0.77
N ILE A 339 -8.94 -30.30 -0.47
CA ILE A 339 -9.94 -29.28 -0.80
C ILE A 339 -11.11 -29.51 0.17
N SER A 340 -11.77 -30.67 0.21
CA SER A 340 -12.90 -30.93 1.14
C SER A 340 -12.66 -30.74 2.66
N LYS A 341 -11.41 -30.56 3.12
CA LYS A 341 -11.02 -30.34 4.54
C LYS A 341 -10.59 -28.91 4.89
N ASP A 342 -10.41 -28.02 3.92
CA ASP A 342 -10.35 -26.58 4.18
C ASP A 342 -11.69 -26.15 4.80
N ASN A 343 -11.70 -25.31 5.85
CA ASN A 343 -12.97 -24.73 6.31
C ASN A 343 -13.64 -23.89 5.21
N SER A 344 -12.85 -23.42 4.23
CA SER A 344 -13.33 -22.81 2.98
C SER A 344 -14.10 -23.82 2.10
N THR A 345 -13.78 -25.10 2.19
CA THR A 345 -14.45 -26.17 1.42
C THR A 345 -15.40 -27.01 2.24
N MET A 346 -15.44 -26.92 3.56
CA MET A 346 -16.66 -27.29 4.27
C MET A 346 -17.82 -26.45 3.75
N ILE A 347 -17.55 -25.18 3.44
CA ILE A 347 -18.50 -24.28 2.78
C ILE A 347 -18.63 -24.60 1.27
N LEU A 348 -17.56 -24.78 0.48
CA LEU A 348 -17.69 -25.14 -0.95
C LEU A 348 -18.28 -26.55 -1.21
N SER A 349 -18.11 -27.51 -0.31
CA SER A 349 -18.75 -28.83 -0.41
C SER A 349 -20.23 -28.81 0.01
N GLN A 350 -20.61 -27.87 0.89
CA GLN A 350 -22.01 -27.53 1.19
C GLN A 350 -22.66 -26.66 0.09
N ILE A 351 -21.87 -25.89 -0.68
CA ILE A 351 -22.29 -25.14 -1.88
C ILE A 351 -22.21 -26.00 -3.16
N LYS A 352 -22.27 -27.33 -3.07
CA LYS A 352 -22.68 -28.15 -4.24
C LYS A 352 -24.19 -28.04 -4.45
N VAL A 353 -24.62 -26.81 -4.73
CA VAL A 353 -25.96 -26.51 -5.18
C VAL A 353 -26.08 -26.97 -6.63
N LYS A 354 -26.70 -28.14 -6.84
CA LYS A 354 -27.19 -28.49 -8.17
C LYS A 354 -28.47 -27.71 -8.41
N ILE A 355 -28.40 -26.73 -9.31
CA ILE A 355 -29.58 -26.06 -9.85
C ILE A 355 -30.50 -27.17 -10.41
N PRO A 356 -31.76 -27.28 -9.96
CA PRO A 356 -32.70 -28.28 -10.46
C PRO A 356 -32.85 -28.18 -11.98
N LEU A 357 -33.00 -29.30 -12.69
CA LEU A 357 -33.17 -29.31 -14.15
C LEU A 357 -34.41 -28.50 -14.60
N ASN A 358 -35.42 -28.40 -13.74
CA ASN A 358 -36.61 -27.60 -13.92
C ASN A 358 -36.48 -26.16 -13.39
N TRP A 359 -35.27 -25.67 -13.11
CA TRP A 359 -35.05 -24.32 -12.54
C TRP A 359 -35.74 -23.23 -13.36
N ASN A 360 -35.71 -23.29 -14.69
CA ASN A 360 -36.36 -22.29 -15.52
C ASN A 360 -37.89 -22.36 -15.46
N GLU A 361 -38.46 -23.46 -14.98
CA GLU A 361 -39.91 -23.72 -14.85
C GLU A 361 -40.44 -23.40 -13.44
N LEU A 362 -39.56 -23.33 -12.43
CA LEU A 362 -39.94 -22.97 -11.06
C LEU A 362 -40.42 -21.51 -10.98
N ASN A 363 -41.48 -21.29 -10.20
CA ASN A 363 -41.95 -19.94 -9.90
C ASN A 363 -40.99 -19.21 -8.94
N ARG A 364 -41.17 -17.89 -8.78
CA ARG A 364 -40.28 -17.06 -7.95
C ARG A 364 -40.17 -17.56 -6.50
N LYS A 365 -41.27 -18.03 -5.93
CA LYS A 365 -41.34 -18.49 -4.54
C LYS A 365 -40.57 -19.80 -4.34
N GLU A 366 -40.72 -20.75 -5.25
CA GLU A 366 -39.99 -22.03 -5.22
C GLU A 366 -38.48 -21.83 -5.42
N LYS A 367 -38.08 -20.90 -6.29
CA LYS A 367 -36.67 -20.49 -6.44
C LYS A 367 -36.12 -19.87 -5.15
N SER A 368 -36.88 -18.98 -4.51
CA SER A 368 -36.47 -18.31 -3.28
C SER A 368 -36.29 -19.30 -2.11
N GLU A 369 -37.21 -20.26 -1.95
CA GLU A 369 -37.12 -21.31 -0.92
C GLU A 369 -35.87 -22.20 -1.10
N LEU A 370 -35.54 -22.57 -2.34
CA LEU A 370 -34.33 -23.31 -2.66
C LEU A 370 -33.06 -22.50 -2.37
N VAL A 371 -33.01 -21.22 -2.78
CA VAL A 371 -31.84 -20.36 -2.52
C VAL A 371 -31.70 -20.07 -1.02
N HIS A 372 -32.79 -19.97 -0.27
CA HIS A 372 -32.76 -19.86 1.19
C HIS A 372 -32.13 -21.11 1.84
N GLN A 373 -32.52 -22.30 1.41
CA GLN A 373 -31.92 -23.55 1.86
C GLN A 373 -30.42 -23.61 1.53
N TRP A 374 -30.04 -23.14 0.34
CA TRP A 374 -28.65 -23.06 -0.10
C TRP A 374 -27.84 -22.04 0.69
N ALA A 375 -28.37 -20.85 0.92
CA ALA A 375 -27.76 -19.80 1.73
C ALA A 375 -27.59 -20.27 3.18
N ARG A 376 -28.56 -21.02 3.71
CA ARG A 376 -28.47 -21.59 5.06
C ARG A 376 -27.37 -22.63 5.17
N ASN A 377 -27.19 -23.45 4.14
CA ASN A 377 -26.09 -24.42 4.04
C ASN A 377 -24.73 -23.73 3.83
N ALA A 378 -24.67 -22.66 3.03
CA ALA A 378 -23.44 -21.92 2.72
C ALA A 378 -22.96 -21.04 3.90
N PHE A 379 -23.90 -20.49 4.66
CA PHE A 379 -23.64 -19.53 5.73
C PHE A 379 -24.29 -19.99 7.03
N PRO A 380 -23.91 -21.12 7.64
CA PRO A 380 -24.63 -21.71 8.77
C PRO A 380 -24.68 -20.83 10.03
N LYS A 381 -23.81 -19.80 10.10
CA LYS A 381 -23.68 -18.88 11.25
C LYS A 381 -24.29 -17.49 11.04
N VAL A 382 -24.86 -17.21 9.86
CA VAL A 382 -25.61 -15.95 9.65
C VAL A 382 -26.90 -15.99 10.51
N PRO A 383 -27.20 -14.95 11.32
CA PRO A 383 -28.44 -14.89 12.10
C PRO A 383 -29.70 -15.09 11.25
N GLU A 384 -30.71 -15.74 11.81
CA GLU A 384 -31.95 -16.09 11.08
C GLU A 384 -32.70 -14.85 10.57
N SER A 385 -32.56 -13.71 11.24
CA SER A 385 -33.16 -12.44 10.80
C SER A 385 -32.53 -11.87 9.51
N LEU A 386 -31.32 -12.28 9.16
CA LEU A 386 -30.50 -11.77 8.04
C LEU A 386 -30.34 -12.76 6.89
N ILE A 387 -30.68 -14.03 7.08
CA ILE A 387 -30.44 -15.08 6.08
C ILE A 387 -31.11 -14.78 4.73
N THR A 388 -32.34 -14.22 4.75
CA THR A 388 -33.03 -13.82 3.52
C THR A 388 -32.28 -12.72 2.76
N LEU A 389 -31.57 -11.82 3.44
CA LEU A 389 -30.78 -10.78 2.77
C LEU A 389 -29.57 -11.35 2.02
N THR A 390 -29.02 -12.48 2.48
CA THR A 390 -27.92 -13.17 1.81
C THR A 390 -28.37 -13.85 0.50
N VAL A 391 -29.63 -14.28 0.42
CA VAL A 391 -30.25 -14.75 -0.83
C VAL A 391 -30.26 -13.62 -1.87
N GLY A 392 -30.56 -12.40 -1.41
CA GLY A 392 -30.57 -11.20 -2.22
C GLY A 392 -29.22 -10.84 -2.88
N LEU A 393 -28.10 -11.46 -2.49
CA LEU A 393 -26.79 -11.29 -3.14
C LEU A 393 -26.78 -11.82 -4.59
N THR A 394 -27.67 -12.77 -4.88
CA THR A 394 -27.77 -13.44 -6.19
C THR A 394 -28.87 -12.84 -7.07
N VAL A 395 -29.64 -11.89 -6.53
CA VAL A 395 -30.80 -11.29 -7.19
C VAL A 395 -30.47 -9.88 -7.64
N ASP A 396 -30.95 -9.51 -8.83
CA ASP A 396 -30.76 -8.17 -9.38
C ASP A 396 -31.34 -7.11 -8.44
N GLY A 397 -30.61 -6.03 -8.13
CA GLY A 397 -31.05 -5.05 -7.13
C GLY A 397 -32.28 -4.22 -7.51
N ASP A 398 -32.94 -4.51 -8.63
CA ASP A 398 -34.20 -3.95 -9.06
C ASP A 398 -35.08 -5.12 -9.47
N SER A 399 -36.26 -5.17 -8.90
CA SER A 399 -37.23 -6.24 -9.13
C SER A 399 -37.89 -6.19 -10.51
N GLY A 400 -37.62 -5.18 -11.33
CA GLY A 400 -38.23 -4.94 -12.64
C GLY A 400 -39.67 -4.43 -12.57
N ARG A 401 -40.25 -4.28 -11.37
CA ARG A 401 -41.63 -3.85 -11.19
C ARG A 401 -41.86 -2.42 -11.66
N SER A 402 -43.05 -2.14 -12.15
CA SER A 402 -43.41 -0.77 -12.50
C SER A 402 -43.35 0.10 -11.25
N ILE A 403 -42.78 1.29 -11.37
CA ILE A 403 -42.77 2.26 -10.26
C ILE A 403 -44.16 2.86 -10.00
N ASP A 404 -45.08 2.71 -10.94
CA ASP A 404 -46.48 3.15 -10.82
C ASP A 404 -47.38 2.07 -10.19
N GLU A 405 -46.84 0.86 -9.92
CA GLU A 405 -47.58 -0.25 -9.32
C GLU A 405 -47.62 -0.11 -7.80
N GLU A 406 -48.82 0.00 -7.22
CA GLU A 406 -49.01 0.07 -5.77
C GLU A 406 -48.92 -1.33 -5.15
N PRO A 407 -48.21 -1.52 -4.02
CA PRO A 407 -48.24 -2.80 -3.32
C PRO A 407 -49.63 -3.07 -2.75
N GLU A 408 -50.10 -4.31 -2.84
CA GLU A 408 -51.41 -4.72 -2.30
C GLU A 408 -51.55 -4.47 -0.79
N TRP A 409 -50.43 -4.48 -0.07
CA TRP A 409 -50.37 -4.22 1.38
C TRP A 409 -50.24 -2.73 1.74
N LEU A 410 -50.34 -1.80 0.78
CA LEU A 410 -50.23 -0.36 1.01
C LEU A 410 -51.38 0.16 1.88
N ASP A 411 -51.03 0.67 3.06
CA ASP A 411 -51.89 1.38 3.99
C ASP A 411 -51.43 2.84 4.00
N ARG A 412 -52.21 3.68 3.32
CA ARG A 412 -51.92 5.10 3.16
C ARG A 412 -51.99 5.88 4.46
N GLU A 413 -52.84 5.47 5.41
CA GLU A 413 -52.92 6.13 6.72
C GLU A 413 -51.69 5.81 7.56
N LYS A 414 -51.26 4.55 7.57
CA LYS A 414 -50.03 4.13 8.25
C LYS A 414 -48.81 4.83 7.68
N PHE A 415 -48.73 4.92 6.35
CA PHE A 415 -47.67 5.66 5.67
C PHE A 415 -47.67 7.15 6.06
N ALA A 416 -48.83 7.81 6.08
CA ALA A 416 -48.94 9.22 6.47
C ALA A 416 -48.53 9.47 7.93
N ARG A 417 -48.87 8.57 8.87
CA ARG A 417 -48.41 8.67 10.27
C ARG A 417 -46.90 8.53 10.39
N GLY A 418 -46.29 7.61 9.65
CA GLY A 418 -44.83 7.48 9.61
C GLY A 418 -44.13 8.70 9.00
N GLN A 419 -44.72 9.30 7.96
CA GLN A 419 -44.22 10.55 7.37
C GLN A 419 -44.26 11.69 8.40
N LYS A 420 -45.35 11.80 9.15
CA LYS A 420 -45.49 12.77 10.24
C LYS A 420 -44.42 12.56 11.33
N PHE A 421 -44.18 11.30 11.73
CA PHE A 421 -43.12 10.98 12.69
C PHE A 421 -41.74 11.45 12.21
N ALA A 422 -41.41 11.19 10.93
CA ALA A 422 -40.15 11.63 10.34
C ALA A 422 -40.01 13.15 10.30
N GLN A 423 -41.09 13.88 9.97
CA GLN A 423 -41.12 15.34 9.99
C GLN A 423 -40.93 15.91 11.41
N GLU A 424 -41.56 15.29 12.42
CA GLU A 424 -41.47 15.71 13.82
C GLU A 424 -40.12 15.36 14.49
N ASN A 425 -39.31 14.51 13.85
CA ASN A 425 -38.00 14.09 14.35
C ASN A 425 -36.87 14.26 13.31
N LEU A 426 -37.04 15.22 12.40
CA LEU A 426 -36.16 15.42 11.23
C LEU A 426 -34.68 15.49 11.61
N PHE A 427 -34.32 16.28 12.63
CA PHE A 427 -32.94 16.38 13.09
C PHE A 427 -32.38 15.01 13.48
N GLY A 428 -33.09 14.24 14.30
CA GLY A 428 -32.62 12.94 14.78
C GLY A 428 -32.51 11.90 13.67
N VAL A 429 -33.45 11.90 12.72
CA VAL A 429 -33.41 11.04 11.54
C VAL A 429 -32.22 11.39 10.63
N PHE A 430 -31.93 12.67 10.40
CA PHE A 430 -30.77 13.06 9.60
C PHE A 430 -29.45 12.78 10.32
N PHE A 431 -29.43 13.00 11.63
CA PHE A 431 -28.29 12.75 12.48
C PHE A 431 -27.94 11.25 12.51
N SER A 432 -28.93 10.36 12.56
CA SER A 432 -28.72 8.91 12.49
C SER A 432 -28.15 8.45 11.15
N ILE A 433 -28.68 8.99 10.05
CA ILE A 433 -28.23 8.68 8.69
C ILE A 433 -26.75 9.02 8.54
N LEU A 434 -26.31 10.16 9.09
CA LEU A 434 -24.89 10.56 9.06
C LEU A 434 -23.97 9.51 9.67
N PHE A 435 -24.33 8.96 10.84
CA PHE A 435 -23.51 7.94 11.50
C PHE A 435 -23.61 6.57 10.87
N ALA A 436 -24.78 6.20 10.35
CA ALA A 436 -24.96 4.94 9.66
C ALA A 436 -24.03 4.78 8.45
N LEU A 437 -23.59 5.89 7.84
CA LEU A 437 -22.60 5.87 6.75
C LEU A 437 -21.24 5.32 7.19
N PHE A 438 -20.82 5.47 8.45
CA PHE A 438 -19.59 4.83 8.95
C PHE A 438 -19.66 3.31 8.81
N GLY A 439 -20.79 2.71 9.21
CA GLY A 439 -21.04 1.29 9.05
C GLY A 439 -21.23 0.88 7.59
N LEU A 440 -22.05 1.61 6.83
CA LEU A 440 -22.34 1.29 5.44
C LEU A 440 -21.09 1.32 4.54
N TYR A 441 -20.20 2.29 4.74
CA TYR A 441 -18.99 2.40 3.91
C TYR A 441 -17.92 1.38 4.28
N SER A 442 -18.03 0.72 5.44
CA SER A 442 -17.12 -0.38 5.78
C SER A 442 -17.25 -1.56 4.81
N PHE A 443 -18.37 -1.65 4.07
CA PHE A 443 -18.57 -2.58 2.97
C PHE A 443 -18.10 -1.96 1.65
N GLU A 444 -17.21 -2.65 0.94
CA GLU A 444 -16.74 -2.22 -0.38
C GLU A 444 -17.89 -2.14 -1.40
N GLU A 445 -18.89 -3.00 -1.28
CA GLU A 445 -20.11 -3.00 -2.10
C GLU A 445 -20.87 -1.68 -1.97
N GLY A 446 -20.93 -1.10 -0.76
CA GLY A 446 -21.56 0.20 -0.52
C GLY A 446 -20.68 1.38 -0.92
N LEU A 447 -19.36 1.29 -0.71
CA LEU A 447 -18.40 2.37 -0.95
C LEU A 447 -18.00 2.52 -2.42
N ASN A 448 -17.72 1.42 -3.11
CA ASN A 448 -17.18 1.40 -4.47
C ASN A 448 -18.08 2.10 -5.50
N PRO A 449 -19.41 1.88 -5.54
CA PRO A 449 -20.29 2.59 -6.45
C PRO A 449 -20.19 4.11 -6.30
N LEU A 450 -19.94 4.60 -5.08
CA LEU A 450 -19.83 6.03 -4.81
C LEU A 450 -18.56 6.62 -5.39
N ILE A 451 -17.44 5.91 -5.26
CA ILE A 451 -16.14 6.31 -5.82
C ILE A 451 -16.18 6.23 -7.35
N ILE A 452 -16.72 5.14 -7.92
CA ILE A 452 -16.80 4.89 -9.38
C ILE A 452 -17.66 5.94 -10.10
N THR A 453 -18.60 6.58 -9.41
CA THR A 453 -19.34 7.70 -10.01
C THR A 453 -18.42 8.84 -10.44
N GLY A 454 -17.24 8.98 -9.81
CA GLY A 454 -16.33 10.11 -10.00
C GLY A 454 -16.93 11.45 -9.56
N LYS A 455 -18.11 11.44 -8.93
CA LYS A 455 -18.88 12.63 -8.52
C LYS A 455 -18.64 13.04 -7.06
N SER A 456 -17.84 12.26 -6.32
CA SER A 456 -17.59 12.44 -4.88
C SER A 456 -16.14 12.17 -4.49
N SER A 457 -15.35 11.62 -5.41
CA SER A 457 -13.95 11.20 -5.22
C SER A 457 -12.96 12.02 -6.08
N GLU A 458 -13.41 12.73 -7.12
CA GLU A 458 -12.53 13.44 -8.08
C GLU A 458 -13.08 14.82 -8.54
N PRO A 459 -12.21 15.84 -8.74
CA PRO A 459 -12.62 17.23 -9.07
C PRO A 459 -13.14 17.48 -10.48
N TYR A 460 -12.63 16.76 -11.47
CA TYR A 460 -12.87 17.08 -12.89
C TYR A 460 -14.33 16.87 -13.30
N SER A 461 -14.99 15.86 -12.75
CA SER A 461 -16.41 15.55 -13.01
C SER A 461 -17.36 16.60 -12.42
N ALA A 462 -16.91 17.32 -11.39
CA ALA A 462 -17.68 18.35 -10.69
C ALA A 462 -17.71 19.68 -11.44
N PHE A 463 -16.59 20.06 -12.04
CA PHE A 463 -16.50 21.19 -12.97
C PHE A 463 -17.53 21.08 -14.10
N LYS A 464 -17.70 19.87 -14.66
CA LYS A 464 -18.73 19.60 -15.69
C LYS A 464 -20.17 19.78 -15.20
N ARG A 465 -20.43 19.73 -13.89
CA ARG A 465 -21.75 19.87 -13.28
C ARG A 465 -22.06 21.32 -12.91
N SER A 466 -21.12 22.04 -12.29
CA SER A 466 -21.29 23.48 -12.04
C SER A 466 -21.47 24.28 -13.34
N GLN A 467 -20.78 23.86 -14.41
CA GLN A 467 -20.96 24.41 -15.76
C GLN A 467 -22.34 24.13 -16.40
N ARG A 468 -23.01 23.02 -16.02
CA ARG A 468 -24.34 22.69 -16.54
C ARG A 468 -25.46 23.43 -15.82
N GLU A 469 -25.25 23.79 -14.56
CA GLU A 469 -26.24 24.48 -13.73
C GLU A 469 -26.05 26.02 -13.73
N GLY A 470 -24.92 26.55 -14.20
CA GLY A 470 -24.66 28.00 -14.34
C GLY A 470 -24.30 28.43 -15.76
N LYS A 471 -25.25 29.04 -16.50
CA LYS A 471 -24.95 29.85 -17.69
C LYS A 471 -24.38 31.21 -17.25
N LEU A 472 -23.05 31.36 -17.24
CA LEU A 472 -22.25 32.56 -17.59
C LEU A 472 -20.88 32.51 -16.88
N LEU A 473 -19.80 32.44 -17.67
CA LEU A 473 -18.53 33.21 -17.57
C LEU A 473 -17.34 32.36 -18.07
N GLU A 474 -17.03 32.52 -19.36
CA GLU A 474 -16.00 31.79 -20.09
C GLU A 474 -14.59 32.40 -19.98
N VAL A 475 -14.38 33.62 -19.44
CA VAL A 475 -13.12 34.35 -19.78
C VAL A 475 -12.19 34.67 -18.60
N LYS A 476 -12.61 34.60 -17.32
CA LYS A 476 -11.71 34.91 -16.18
C LYS A 476 -11.29 33.71 -15.33
N PHE A 477 -11.80 32.51 -15.62
CA PHE A 477 -11.58 31.34 -14.77
C PHE A 477 -10.45 30.43 -15.26
N GLN A 478 -9.98 30.57 -16.50
CA GLN A 478 -8.92 29.72 -17.05
C GLN A 478 -7.52 30.07 -16.54
N GLU A 479 -7.27 31.30 -16.11
CA GLU A 479 -5.95 31.72 -15.59
C GLU A 479 -5.69 31.29 -14.13
N ILE A 480 -6.74 30.96 -13.37
CA ILE A 480 -6.63 30.57 -11.94
C ILE A 480 -6.51 29.03 -11.77
N VAL A 481 -6.61 28.27 -12.87
CA VAL A 481 -7.05 26.86 -12.83
C VAL A 481 -5.94 25.79 -12.79
N LYS A 482 -4.65 26.16 -12.70
CA LYS A 482 -3.53 25.19 -12.82
C LYS A 482 -3.25 24.31 -11.57
N ASP A 483 -3.62 24.69 -10.35
CA ASP A 483 -3.26 23.94 -9.12
C ASP A 483 -3.98 22.59 -8.90
N LEU A 484 -3.20 21.49 -8.79
CA LEU A 484 -3.74 20.11 -8.87
C LEU A 484 -3.74 19.25 -7.59
N CYS A 485 -3.43 19.74 -6.38
CA CYS A 485 -3.66 18.94 -5.16
C CYS A 485 -4.60 19.58 -4.16
N PHE A 486 -4.54 20.89 -4.03
CA PHE A 486 -5.49 21.64 -3.20
C PHE A 486 -6.87 21.69 -3.82
N LYS A 487 -6.95 21.72 -5.15
CA LYS A 487 -8.22 21.60 -5.88
C LYS A 487 -8.86 20.23 -5.66
N HIS A 488 -8.09 19.17 -5.40
CA HIS A 488 -8.64 17.83 -5.15
C HIS A 488 -9.45 17.78 -3.86
N PHE A 489 -8.85 18.22 -2.76
CA PHE A 489 -9.52 18.26 -1.47
C PHE A 489 -10.67 19.29 -1.42
N LYS A 490 -10.42 20.54 -1.85
CA LYS A 490 -11.43 21.62 -1.85
C LYS A 490 -12.67 21.24 -2.68
N THR A 491 -12.45 20.66 -3.87
CA THR A 491 -13.55 20.25 -4.74
C THR A 491 -14.26 19.02 -4.20
N ALA A 492 -13.55 18.03 -3.65
CA ALA A 492 -14.16 16.84 -3.05
C ALA A 492 -15.07 17.18 -1.87
N CYS A 493 -14.66 18.09 -0.97
CA CYS A 493 -15.49 18.56 0.16
C CYS A 493 -16.80 19.19 -0.32
N ILE A 494 -16.74 20.03 -1.36
CA ILE A 494 -17.94 20.67 -1.93
C ILE A 494 -18.81 19.68 -2.69
N CYS A 495 -18.22 18.74 -3.42
CA CYS A 495 -18.97 17.71 -4.13
C CYS A 495 -19.73 16.80 -3.19
N ASN A 496 -19.08 16.39 -2.09
CA ASN A 496 -19.74 15.63 -1.04
C ASN A 496 -20.81 16.48 -0.37
N PHE A 497 -20.52 17.74 -0.03
CA PHE A 497 -21.53 18.68 0.48
C PHE A 497 -22.76 18.75 -0.44
N CYS A 498 -22.61 19.06 -1.72
CA CYS A 498 -23.73 19.17 -2.67
C CYS A 498 -24.46 17.83 -2.85
N ARG A 499 -23.73 16.71 -2.86
CA ARG A 499 -24.31 15.37 -3.00
C ARG A 499 -25.18 15.00 -1.80
N TYR A 500 -24.66 15.11 -0.58
CA TYR A 500 -25.41 14.73 0.61
C TYR A 500 -26.50 15.75 0.93
N LEU A 501 -26.30 17.03 0.60
CA LEU A 501 -27.38 18.03 0.64
C LEU A 501 -28.51 17.67 -0.33
N SER A 502 -28.19 17.29 -1.58
CA SER A 502 -29.20 16.83 -2.54
C SER A 502 -29.90 15.54 -2.07
N THR A 503 -29.15 14.60 -1.50
CA THR A 503 -29.72 13.36 -0.94
C THR A 503 -30.67 13.68 0.21
N GLY A 504 -30.27 14.58 1.10
CA GLY A 504 -31.11 15.02 2.20
C GLY A 504 -32.36 15.78 1.74
N ALA A 505 -32.24 16.64 0.72
CA ALA A 505 -33.40 17.31 0.14
C ALA A 505 -34.44 16.30 -0.40
N ARG A 506 -33.98 15.22 -1.05
CA ARG A 506 -34.85 14.12 -1.52
C ARG A 506 -35.53 13.40 -0.37
N PHE A 507 -34.78 13.04 0.68
CA PHE A 507 -35.35 12.39 1.86
C PHE A 507 -36.40 13.27 2.53
N ARG A 508 -36.14 14.59 2.64
CA ARG A 508 -37.13 15.54 3.14
C ARG A 508 -38.39 15.52 2.28
N ASN A 509 -38.26 15.55 0.94
CA ASN A 509 -39.40 15.47 0.03
C ASN A 509 -40.19 14.17 0.20
N TRP A 510 -39.51 13.02 0.41
CA TRP A 510 -40.15 11.73 0.66
C TRP A 510 -40.97 11.70 1.96
N TYR A 511 -40.61 12.54 2.93
CA TYR A 511 -41.38 12.68 4.16
C TYR A 511 -42.52 13.71 4.06
N THR A 512 -42.44 14.67 3.14
CA THR A 512 -43.38 15.80 3.06
C THR A 512 -44.37 15.75 1.91
N SER A 513 -44.21 14.81 0.95
CA SER A 513 -45.11 14.67 -0.20
C SER A 513 -45.37 13.21 -0.53
N ASP A 514 -46.47 12.95 -1.25
CA ASP A 514 -46.92 11.59 -1.58
C ASP A 514 -46.02 10.94 -2.65
N LEU A 515 -45.62 9.69 -2.43
CA LEU A 515 -44.68 8.97 -3.31
C LEU A 515 -45.33 8.41 -4.59
N TRP A 516 -46.66 8.31 -4.66
CA TRP A 516 -47.40 7.66 -5.77
C TRP A 516 -48.15 8.66 -6.67
N THR A 517 -48.38 9.87 -6.19
CA THR A 517 -49.10 10.91 -6.91
C THR A 517 -48.19 11.55 -7.96
N LYS A 518 -48.56 11.38 -9.23
CA LYS A 518 -47.82 11.95 -10.37
C LYS A 518 -47.65 13.46 -10.20
N GLY A 519 -46.40 13.93 -10.31
CA GLY A 519 -46.05 15.34 -10.27
C GLY A 519 -45.63 15.88 -8.90
N THR A 520 -45.78 15.11 -7.80
CA THR A 520 -45.21 15.51 -6.51
C THR A 520 -43.68 15.45 -6.53
N SER A 521 -43.03 16.21 -5.63
CA SER A 521 -41.58 16.19 -5.50
C SER A 521 -41.06 14.80 -5.11
N ALA A 522 -41.70 14.12 -4.16
CA ALA A 522 -41.35 12.76 -3.76
C ALA A 522 -41.43 11.74 -4.89
N TYR A 523 -42.53 11.75 -5.66
CA TYR A 523 -42.70 10.85 -6.82
C TYR A 523 -41.60 11.06 -7.86
N ASN A 524 -41.30 12.31 -8.20
CA ASN A 524 -40.23 12.65 -9.14
C ASN A 524 -38.85 12.26 -8.60
N ASP A 525 -38.62 12.42 -7.29
CA ASP A 525 -37.36 12.10 -6.64
C ASP A 525 -37.09 10.60 -6.60
N ILE A 526 -38.07 9.77 -6.21
CA ILE A 526 -37.95 8.31 -6.20
C ILE A 526 -37.63 7.78 -7.60
N ARG A 527 -38.34 8.26 -8.63
CA ARG A 527 -38.06 7.89 -10.04
C ARG A 527 -36.64 8.26 -10.46
N THR A 528 -36.20 9.46 -10.10
CA THR A 528 -34.85 9.93 -10.39
C THR A 528 -33.81 9.05 -9.70
N VAL A 529 -34.00 8.72 -8.43
CA VAL A 529 -33.07 7.88 -7.66
C VAL A 529 -33.01 6.47 -8.21
N ARG A 530 -34.15 5.83 -8.49
CA ARG A 530 -34.21 4.47 -9.08
C ARG A 530 -33.49 4.42 -10.43
N ARG A 531 -33.69 5.42 -11.28
CA ARG A 531 -32.97 5.56 -12.56
C ARG A 531 -31.46 5.76 -12.38
N VAL A 532 -31.04 6.52 -11.36
CA VAL A 532 -29.61 6.67 -11.04
C VAL A 532 -29.01 5.34 -10.60
N HIS A 533 -29.71 4.57 -9.75
CA HIS A 533 -29.26 3.24 -9.35
C HIS A 533 -29.13 2.30 -10.56
N GLU A 534 -30.09 2.32 -11.48
CA GLU A 534 -30.02 1.56 -12.74
C GLU A 534 -28.77 1.94 -13.57
N ILE A 535 -28.53 3.25 -13.78
CA ILE A 535 -27.37 3.73 -14.54
C ILE A 535 -26.05 3.26 -13.90
N ILE A 536 -25.92 3.37 -12.58
CA ILE A 536 -24.71 2.95 -11.88
C ILE A 536 -24.56 1.44 -11.90
N ARG A 537 -25.64 0.68 -11.69
CA ARG A 537 -25.62 -0.78 -11.78
C ARG A 537 -25.16 -1.25 -13.15
N ASN A 538 -25.72 -0.69 -14.22
CA ASN A 538 -25.33 -1.05 -15.58
C ASN A 538 -23.85 -0.72 -15.83
N LYS A 539 -23.37 0.44 -15.34
CA LYS A 539 -21.96 0.83 -15.45
C LYS A 539 -21.04 -0.15 -14.71
N VAL A 540 -21.32 -0.44 -13.44
CA VAL A 540 -20.46 -1.27 -12.60
C VAL A 540 -20.50 -2.74 -13.04
N THR A 541 -21.65 -3.22 -13.53
CA THR A 541 -21.81 -4.56 -14.13
C THR A 541 -21.03 -4.73 -15.42
N ALA A 542 -20.89 -3.68 -16.24
CA ALA A 542 -20.11 -3.72 -17.48
C ALA A 542 -18.59 -3.71 -17.25
N MET A 543 -18.12 -3.35 -16.05
CA MET A 543 -16.69 -3.28 -15.73
C MET A 543 -16.13 -4.63 -15.27
N THR A 544 -14.94 -4.98 -15.75
CA THR A 544 -14.12 -6.08 -15.22
C THR A 544 -13.70 -5.82 -13.77
N GLU A 545 -13.24 -6.85 -13.06
CA GLU A 545 -12.73 -6.71 -11.69
C GLU A 545 -11.50 -5.77 -11.63
N GLU A 546 -10.60 -5.86 -12.60
CA GLU A 546 -9.43 -4.97 -12.71
C GLU A 546 -9.82 -3.51 -12.93
N GLU A 547 -10.75 -3.24 -13.85
CA GLU A 547 -11.28 -1.88 -14.08
C GLU A 547 -12.01 -1.35 -12.85
N THR A 548 -12.76 -2.20 -12.15
CA THR A 548 -13.44 -1.84 -10.90
C THR A 548 -12.40 -1.45 -9.84
N ASN A 549 -11.39 -2.30 -9.62
CA ASN A 549 -10.31 -2.05 -8.67
C ASN A 549 -9.55 -0.76 -8.98
N LYS A 550 -9.27 -0.47 -10.25
CA LYS A 550 -8.61 0.78 -10.65
C LYS A 550 -9.51 2.00 -10.40
N ALA A 551 -10.80 1.90 -10.73
CA ALA A 551 -11.75 3.00 -10.60
C ALA A 551 -12.15 3.31 -9.15
N THR A 552 -11.89 2.40 -8.21
CA THR A 552 -12.18 2.59 -6.77
C THR A 552 -11.00 3.14 -5.99
N LYS A 553 -9.80 3.26 -6.58
CA LYS A 553 -8.64 3.88 -5.92
C LYS A 553 -8.68 5.40 -5.99
N ILE A 554 -8.75 6.03 -4.82
CA ILE A 554 -8.66 7.49 -4.69
C ILE A 554 -7.19 7.90 -4.76
N LYS A 555 -6.86 8.82 -5.66
CA LYS A 555 -5.51 9.37 -5.79
C LYS A 555 -5.20 10.29 -4.60
N HIS A 556 -4.30 9.86 -3.71
CA HIS A 556 -3.89 10.56 -2.47
C HIS A 556 -5.02 10.67 -1.40
N PRO A 557 -5.45 9.56 -0.78
CA PRO A 557 -6.51 9.59 0.22
C PRO A 557 -6.07 10.31 1.51
N TRP A 558 -6.91 11.21 2.02
CA TRP A 558 -6.77 11.87 3.32
C TRP A 558 -7.18 10.92 4.44
N SER A 559 -6.22 10.12 4.91
CA SER A 559 -6.48 9.04 5.87
C SER A 559 -5.43 8.97 6.99
N PRO A 560 -5.29 10.03 7.82
CA PRO A 560 -4.23 10.13 8.83
C PRO A 560 -4.44 9.23 10.06
N THR A 561 -5.66 8.78 10.36
CA THR A 561 -5.98 8.04 11.59
C THR A 561 -6.40 6.58 11.35
N ARG A 562 -6.43 6.12 10.10
CA ARG A 562 -6.90 4.77 9.73
C ARG A 562 -6.21 3.66 10.49
N ASN A 563 -4.89 3.74 10.69
CA ASN A 563 -4.15 2.68 11.37
C ASN A 563 -4.55 2.58 12.85
N THR A 564 -4.62 3.72 13.56
CA THR A 564 -5.10 3.77 14.95
C THR A 564 -6.55 3.27 15.07
N LEU A 565 -7.43 3.68 14.14
CA LEU A 565 -8.82 3.18 14.10
C LEU A 565 -8.86 1.66 13.92
N VAL A 566 -8.09 1.12 12.98
CA VAL A 566 -8.03 -0.32 12.70
C VAL A 566 -7.48 -1.11 13.88
N GLU A 567 -6.51 -0.58 14.61
CA GLU A 567 -5.98 -1.23 15.82
C GLU A 567 -7.03 -1.34 16.91
N ASP A 568 -7.75 -0.25 17.21
CA ASP A 568 -8.83 -0.26 18.20
C ASP A 568 -10.02 -1.13 17.74
N PHE A 569 -10.44 -1.07 16.47
CA PHE A 569 -11.49 -1.96 15.98
C PHE A 569 -11.06 -3.43 16.00
N LYS A 570 -9.78 -3.74 15.75
CA LYS A 570 -9.27 -5.12 15.86
C LYS A 570 -9.20 -5.62 17.29
N SER A 571 -9.01 -4.74 18.27
CA SER A 571 -9.00 -5.12 19.69
C SER A 571 -10.43 -5.26 20.25
N ALA A 572 -11.35 -4.36 19.87
CA ALA A 572 -12.69 -4.29 20.46
C ALA A 572 -13.78 -5.07 19.69
N CYS A 573 -13.73 -5.14 18.36
CA CYS A 573 -14.76 -5.85 17.58
C CYS A 573 -14.43 -7.34 17.45
N PRO A 574 -15.39 -8.28 17.56
CA PRO A 574 -15.13 -9.69 17.29
C PRO A 574 -14.80 -9.93 15.81
N ALA A 575 -13.87 -10.85 15.53
CA ALA A 575 -13.66 -11.33 14.17
C ALA A 575 -14.87 -12.17 13.72
N ALA A 576 -15.29 -12.02 12.45
CA ALA A 576 -16.37 -12.83 11.91
C ALA A 576 -15.96 -14.31 11.90
N SER A 577 -16.82 -15.18 12.43
CA SER A 577 -16.69 -16.62 12.22
C SER A 577 -16.82 -16.95 10.73
N PRO A 578 -16.14 -18.00 10.23
CA PRO A 578 -16.37 -18.49 8.87
C PRO A 578 -17.87 -18.72 8.61
N GLY A 579 -18.40 -18.15 7.53
CA GLY A 579 -19.82 -18.25 7.19
C GLY A 579 -20.77 -17.34 7.97
N GLN A 580 -20.27 -16.39 8.79
CA GLN A 580 -21.10 -15.46 9.57
C GLN A 580 -21.38 -14.14 8.83
N CYS A 581 -20.40 -13.63 8.07
CA CYS A 581 -20.55 -12.42 7.26
C CYS A 581 -20.22 -12.74 5.80
N PRO A 582 -21.21 -12.74 4.89
CA PRO A 582 -20.99 -13.14 3.50
C PRO A 582 -20.03 -12.19 2.75
N PHE A 583 -19.87 -10.95 3.21
CA PHE A 583 -19.01 -9.93 2.59
C PHE A 583 -17.53 -10.05 2.98
N THR A 584 -17.23 -10.74 4.09
CA THR A 584 -15.84 -11.06 4.47
C THR A 584 -15.30 -12.28 3.71
N MET A 585 -16.15 -12.95 2.93
CA MET A 585 -15.83 -14.20 2.25
C MET A 585 -15.76 -14.00 0.74
N LYS A 586 -14.57 -14.17 0.16
CA LYS A 586 -14.43 -14.33 -1.29
C LYS A 586 -14.81 -15.77 -1.65
N VAL A 587 -15.99 -15.99 -2.22
CA VAL A 587 -16.42 -17.34 -2.67
C VAL A 587 -15.93 -17.57 -4.10
N PRO A 588 -14.93 -18.45 -4.33
CA PRO A 588 -14.43 -18.70 -5.67
C PRO A 588 -15.50 -19.37 -6.54
N GLY A 589 -15.76 -18.82 -7.73
CA GLY A 589 -16.71 -19.37 -8.70
C GLY A 589 -18.14 -18.84 -8.62
N VAL A 590 -18.46 -17.93 -7.69
CA VAL A 590 -19.76 -17.23 -7.65
C VAL A 590 -19.58 -15.81 -8.17
N ASN A 591 -20.10 -15.53 -9.37
CA ASN A 591 -20.23 -14.17 -9.88
C ASN A 591 -21.39 -13.48 -9.15
N LEU A 592 -21.10 -12.82 -8.02
CA LEU A 592 -22.08 -11.96 -7.34
C LEU A 592 -22.48 -10.82 -8.27
N LYS A 593 -23.80 -10.59 -8.40
CA LYS A 593 -24.30 -9.45 -9.18
C LYS A 593 -23.92 -8.16 -8.45
N LYS A 594 -23.41 -7.16 -9.17
CA LYS A 594 -23.06 -5.86 -8.58
C LYS A 594 -24.34 -5.03 -8.36
N MET A 595 -24.50 -4.34 -7.23
CA MET A 595 -25.75 -3.67 -6.81
C MET A 595 -26.96 -4.61 -6.78
N HIS A 596 -26.85 -5.70 -6.02
CA HIS A 596 -27.87 -6.74 -5.84
C HIS A 596 -28.90 -6.41 -4.73
N GLN A 597 -30.01 -7.15 -4.63
CA GLN A 597 -31.09 -6.91 -3.63
C GLN A 597 -30.56 -6.85 -2.19
N GLY A 598 -29.59 -7.70 -1.85
CA GLY A 598 -28.98 -7.71 -0.52
C GLY A 598 -28.31 -6.37 -0.14
N GLU A 599 -27.68 -5.70 -1.12
CA GLU A 599 -26.98 -4.42 -0.92
C GLU A 599 -27.99 -3.28 -0.76
N MET A 600 -29.03 -3.30 -1.59
CA MET A 600 -30.15 -2.35 -1.50
C MET A 600 -30.86 -2.45 -0.14
N ALA A 601 -31.11 -3.67 0.33
CA ALA A 601 -31.73 -3.92 1.62
C ALA A 601 -30.82 -3.55 2.79
N MET A 602 -29.52 -3.87 2.75
CA MET A 602 -28.58 -3.43 3.78
C MET A 602 -28.44 -1.90 3.82
N THR A 603 -28.43 -1.24 2.66
CA THR A 603 -28.41 0.23 2.59
C THR A 603 -29.65 0.83 3.23
N GLN A 604 -30.83 0.26 2.97
CA GLN A 604 -32.08 0.61 3.66
C GLN A 604 -31.96 0.38 5.18
N GLY A 605 -31.40 -0.76 5.59
CA GLY A 605 -31.11 -1.09 6.99
C GLY A 605 -30.14 -0.11 7.66
N GLY A 606 -29.14 0.40 6.94
CA GLY A 606 -28.27 1.47 7.43
C GLY A 606 -29.04 2.73 7.78
N PHE A 607 -29.99 3.15 6.94
CA PHE A 607 -30.77 4.37 7.19
C PHE A 607 -31.71 4.28 8.40
N VAL A 608 -32.24 3.10 8.71
CA VAL A 608 -33.22 2.92 9.80
C VAL A 608 -32.63 2.29 11.06
N GLY A 609 -31.60 1.46 10.94
CA GLY A 609 -31.14 0.56 12.01
C GLY A 609 -30.69 1.27 13.28
N LEU A 610 -29.99 2.41 13.15
CA LEU A 610 -29.60 3.20 14.33
C LEU A 610 -30.81 3.89 14.99
N VAL A 611 -31.80 4.35 14.23
CA VAL A 611 -33.05 4.94 14.76
C VAL A 611 -33.83 3.89 15.55
N VAL A 612 -33.85 2.66 15.05
CA VAL A 612 -34.53 1.52 15.67
C VAL A 612 -33.91 1.17 17.03
N LEU A 613 -32.58 1.15 17.10
CA LEU A 613 -31.86 0.65 18.26
C LEU A 613 -31.56 1.73 19.30
N PHE A 614 -31.31 2.96 18.86
CA PHE A 614 -30.80 4.03 19.72
C PHE A 614 -31.54 5.36 19.53
N PRO A 615 -32.90 5.39 19.52
CA PRO A 615 -33.66 6.61 19.20
C PRO A 615 -33.32 7.77 20.14
N GLU A 616 -33.23 7.53 21.45
CA GLU A 616 -32.91 8.57 22.44
C GLU A 616 -31.50 9.13 22.27
N ALA A 617 -30.52 8.28 21.96
CA ALA A 617 -29.14 8.69 21.70
C ALA A 617 -29.01 9.47 20.38
N LEU A 618 -30.05 9.46 19.54
CA LEU A 618 -30.14 10.25 18.32
C LEU A 618 -31.04 11.49 18.48
N GLY A 619 -31.52 11.76 19.70
CA GLY A 619 -32.38 12.90 20.01
C GLY A 619 -33.87 12.67 19.69
N ILE A 620 -34.27 11.44 19.37
CA ILE A 620 -35.65 11.02 19.11
C ILE A 620 -36.24 10.52 20.43
N HIS A 621 -36.80 11.44 21.22
CA HIS A 621 -37.33 11.14 22.56
C HIS A 621 -38.84 10.88 22.56
N GLY A 622 -39.31 9.95 23.38
CA GLY A 622 -40.74 9.67 23.54
C GLY A 622 -41.40 9.03 22.32
N ALA A 623 -40.62 8.41 21.43
CA ALA A 623 -41.15 7.57 20.36
C ALA A 623 -41.65 6.24 20.94
N THR A 624 -42.90 5.88 20.63
CA THR A 624 -43.43 4.55 20.97
C THR A 624 -43.04 3.52 19.93
N ASP A 625 -43.14 2.23 20.25
CA ASP A 625 -42.92 1.16 19.28
C ASP A 625 -43.84 1.27 18.06
N LYS A 626 -45.07 1.78 18.26
CA LYS A 626 -46.01 2.05 17.18
C LYS A 626 -45.55 3.19 16.27
N ASP A 627 -45.01 4.27 16.84
CA ASP A 627 -44.48 5.39 16.05
C ASP A 627 -43.28 4.94 15.21
N LEU A 628 -42.39 4.13 15.81
CA LEU A 628 -41.26 3.51 15.12
C LEU A 628 -41.73 2.55 14.02
N GLU A 629 -42.75 1.73 14.28
CA GLU A 629 -43.33 0.84 13.29
C GLU A 629 -43.93 1.60 12.09
N ASP A 630 -44.66 2.68 12.34
CA ASP A 630 -45.21 3.55 11.28
C ASP A 630 -44.05 4.20 10.47
N TYR A 631 -42.96 4.60 11.12
CA TYR A 631 -41.76 5.09 10.42
C TYR A 631 -41.06 4.02 9.57
N PHE A 632 -40.93 2.80 10.06
CA PHE A 632 -40.35 1.70 9.28
C PHE A 632 -41.24 1.33 8.10
N TYR A 633 -42.56 1.45 8.26
CA TYR A 633 -43.52 1.25 7.20
C TYR A 633 -43.30 2.23 6.03
N VAL A 634 -42.94 3.49 6.32
CA VAL A 634 -42.52 4.45 5.28
C VAL A 634 -41.28 3.96 4.54
N TRP A 635 -40.25 3.51 5.26
CA TRP A 635 -39.05 2.98 4.62
C TRP A 635 -39.30 1.69 3.86
N ARG A 636 -40.22 0.83 4.32
CA ARG A 636 -40.67 -0.35 3.56
C ARG A 636 -41.25 0.05 2.21
N CYS A 637 -42.12 1.06 2.20
CA CYS A 637 -42.68 1.62 0.97
C CYS A 637 -41.62 2.24 0.05
N ILE A 638 -40.68 3.01 0.60
CA ILE A 638 -39.56 3.58 -0.15
C ILE A 638 -38.72 2.47 -0.79
N GLY A 639 -38.38 1.42 -0.03
CA GLY A 639 -37.64 0.26 -0.53
C GLY A 639 -38.37 -0.42 -1.68
N TYR A 640 -39.67 -0.67 -1.52
CA TYR A 640 -40.52 -1.23 -2.57
C TYR A 640 -40.43 -0.41 -3.87
N LEU A 641 -40.59 0.91 -3.77
CA LEU A 641 -40.57 1.82 -4.92
C LEU A 641 -39.18 1.94 -5.56
N LEU A 642 -38.11 1.82 -4.79
CA LEU A 642 -36.72 1.76 -5.27
C LEU A 642 -36.36 0.41 -5.92
N GLY A 643 -37.30 -0.53 -5.97
CA GLY A 643 -37.14 -1.82 -6.64
C GLY A 643 -36.73 -2.95 -5.71
N ILE A 644 -36.72 -2.76 -4.39
CA ILE A 644 -36.45 -3.83 -3.42
C ILE A 644 -37.67 -4.76 -3.35
N GLU A 645 -37.45 -6.06 -3.51
CA GLU A 645 -38.52 -7.05 -3.34
C GLU A 645 -38.94 -7.15 -1.87
N ASP A 646 -40.21 -7.43 -1.62
CA ASP A 646 -40.74 -7.44 -0.25
C ASP A 646 -40.09 -8.50 0.64
N GLU A 647 -39.61 -9.60 0.07
CA GLU A 647 -38.87 -10.64 0.80
C GLU A 647 -37.50 -10.16 1.29
N PHE A 648 -36.84 -9.26 0.55
CA PHE A 648 -35.54 -8.69 0.90
C PHE A 648 -35.66 -7.36 1.65
N ASN A 649 -36.83 -6.72 1.64
CA ASN A 649 -37.03 -5.42 2.26
C ASN A 649 -36.68 -5.46 3.75
N PHE A 650 -35.71 -4.64 4.16
CA PHE A 650 -35.18 -4.65 5.52
C PHE A 650 -36.23 -4.23 6.55
N CYS A 651 -37.21 -3.42 6.13
CA CYS A 651 -38.30 -2.92 6.97
C CYS A 651 -39.55 -3.81 6.93
N ARG A 652 -39.43 -5.08 6.52
CA ARG A 652 -40.53 -6.05 6.58
C ARG A 652 -40.70 -6.62 7.98
N GLY A 653 -41.95 -7.02 8.29
CA GLY A 653 -42.33 -7.64 9.55
C GLY A 653 -42.78 -6.64 10.61
N THR A 654 -42.80 -7.12 11.85
CA THR A 654 -43.12 -6.37 13.07
C THR A 654 -41.94 -5.52 13.53
N CYS A 655 -42.20 -4.55 14.41
CA CYS A 655 -41.17 -3.70 15.03
C CYS A 655 -40.07 -4.53 15.71
N GLU A 656 -40.43 -5.61 16.42
CA GLU A 656 -39.46 -6.48 17.10
C GLU A 656 -38.58 -7.27 16.12
N GLU A 657 -39.13 -7.75 15.01
CA GLU A 657 -38.33 -8.40 13.96
C GLU A 657 -37.32 -7.42 13.33
N ILE A 658 -37.71 -6.16 13.13
CA ILE A 658 -36.83 -5.11 12.59
C ILE A 658 -35.75 -4.73 13.61
N LYS A 659 -36.09 -4.61 14.90
CA LYS A 659 -35.11 -4.42 15.99
C LYS A 659 -34.10 -5.56 16.04
N GLN A 660 -34.57 -6.80 15.97
CA GLN A 660 -33.70 -7.97 16.00
C GLN A 660 -32.77 -8.01 14.79
N ARG A 661 -33.32 -7.78 13.59
CA ARG A 661 -32.55 -7.69 12.35
C ARG A 661 -31.49 -6.59 12.40
N SER A 662 -31.82 -5.45 13.01
CA SER A 662 -30.89 -4.33 13.17
C SER A 662 -29.73 -4.67 14.11
N ARG A 663 -30.01 -5.34 15.24
CA ARG A 663 -28.95 -5.83 16.16
C ARG A 663 -28.03 -6.82 15.46
N ASP A 664 -28.63 -7.82 14.83
CA ASP A 664 -27.90 -8.86 14.11
C ASP A 664 -27.05 -8.23 12.98
N TYR A 665 -27.56 -7.22 12.27
CA TYR A 665 -26.82 -6.50 11.23
C TYR A 665 -25.59 -5.78 11.80
N LEU A 666 -25.74 -5.04 12.90
CA LEU A 666 -24.62 -4.33 13.52
C LEU A 666 -23.58 -5.30 14.09
N ASP A 667 -24.02 -6.32 14.83
CA ASP A 667 -23.12 -7.22 15.56
C ASP A 667 -22.48 -8.28 14.67
N ALA A 668 -23.24 -8.88 13.75
CA ALA A 668 -22.72 -9.96 12.91
C ALA A 668 -22.03 -9.46 11.64
N TRP A 669 -22.42 -8.30 11.10
CA TRP A 669 -21.89 -7.79 9.82
C TRP A 669 -21.09 -6.48 9.95
N VAL A 670 -21.61 -5.43 10.62
CA VAL A 670 -20.90 -4.13 10.66
C VAL A 670 -19.65 -4.18 11.54
N LYS A 671 -19.76 -4.61 12.80
CA LYS A 671 -18.62 -4.67 13.75
C LYS A 671 -17.43 -5.48 13.20
N PRO A 672 -17.64 -6.67 12.61
CA PRO A 672 -16.53 -7.41 12.01
C PRO A 672 -15.88 -6.70 10.81
N ASN A 673 -16.65 -6.01 9.96
CA ASN A 673 -16.10 -5.28 8.81
C ASN A 673 -15.31 -4.02 9.21
N LEU A 674 -15.63 -3.39 10.34
CA LEU A 674 -14.84 -2.26 10.88
C LEU A 674 -13.39 -2.64 11.21
N ARG A 675 -13.07 -3.94 11.32
CA ARG A 675 -11.70 -4.40 11.57
C ARG A 675 -10.76 -4.13 10.40
N ASP A 676 -11.24 -4.04 9.16
CA ASP A 676 -10.39 -3.94 7.97
C ASP A 676 -10.75 -2.76 7.06
N LEU A 677 -10.80 -1.55 7.65
CA LEU A 677 -11.12 -0.32 6.93
C LEU A 677 -10.11 0.02 5.83
N THR A 678 -10.57 0.49 4.68
CA THR A 678 -9.70 0.93 3.57
C THR A 678 -9.22 2.37 3.76
N LEU A 679 -8.21 2.80 2.99
CA LEU A 679 -7.80 4.21 2.97
C LEU A 679 -8.94 5.09 2.43
N GLU A 680 -9.61 4.59 1.39
CA GLU A 680 -10.73 5.26 0.74
C GLU A 680 -11.91 5.47 1.70
N TRP A 681 -12.13 4.55 2.65
CA TRP A 681 -13.14 4.70 3.69
C TRP A 681 -12.92 5.95 4.54
N GLU A 682 -11.73 6.10 5.14
CA GLU A 682 -11.46 7.25 6.03
C GLU A 682 -11.53 8.55 5.23
N HIS A 683 -10.96 8.58 4.03
CA HIS A 683 -11.02 9.74 3.16
C HIS A 683 -12.47 10.16 2.86
N MET A 684 -13.31 9.23 2.43
CA MET A 684 -14.70 9.52 2.10
C MET A 684 -15.49 10.00 3.31
N MET A 685 -15.27 9.41 4.49
CA MET A 685 -15.93 9.84 5.73
C MET A 685 -15.47 11.22 6.17
N ARG A 686 -14.17 11.50 6.13
CA ARG A 686 -13.62 12.81 6.51
C ARG A 686 -14.12 13.94 5.61
N VAL A 687 -14.07 13.72 4.29
CA VAL A 687 -14.54 14.70 3.29
C VAL A 687 -16.05 14.94 3.44
N MET A 688 -16.81 13.88 3.74
CA MET A 688 -18.25 14.00 4.00
C MET A 688 -18.54 14.82 5.26
N ILE A 689 -17.88 14.52 6.38
CA ILE A 689 -18.07 15.23 7.66
C ILE A 689 -17.63 16.70 7.55
N ALA A 690 -16.50 16.98 6.90
CA ALA A 690 -16.06 18.34 6.62
C ALA A 690 -17.08 19.11 5.75
N GLY A 691 -17.71 18.43 4.79
CA GLY A 691 -18.83 18.99 4.03
C GLY A 691 -20.05 19.28 4.91
N ALA A 692 -20.38 18.39 5.85
CA ALA A 692 -21.48 18.54 6.79
C ALA A 692 -21.29 19.72 7.77
N GLU A 693 -20.06 19.99 8.22
CA GLU A 693 -19.74 21.12 9.12
C GLU A 693 -20.17 22.48 8.53
N ASN A 694 -20.16 22.61 7.21
CA ASN A 694 -20.51 23.86 6.53
C ASN A 694 -21.98 24.28 6.71
N TYR A 695 -22.87 23.35 7.06
CA TYR A 695 -24.29 23.66 7.27
C TYR A 695 -24.80 23.22 8.66
N ALA A 696 -24.32 22.08 9.20
CA ALA A 696 -24.71 21.62 10.53
C ALA A 696 -24.17 22.50 11.68
N GLY A 697 -23.18 23.36 11.38
CA GLY A 697 -22.58 24.31 12.32
C GLY A 697 -21.21 23.87 12.84
N PRO A 698 -20.44 24.80 13.43
CA PRO A 698 -19.07 24.56 13.88
C PRO A 698 -18.99 23.50 14.99
N GLY A 699 -17.98 22.63 14.91
CA GLY A 699 -17.71 21.60 15.94
C GLY A 699 -18.06 20.16 15.55
N SER A 700 -18.40 19.91 14.28
CA SER A 700 -18.55 18.56 13.72
C SER A 700 -17.26 18.11 13.03
N SER A 701 -16.33 17.57 13.82
CA SER A 701 -15.11 16.93 13.30
C SER A 701 -15.33 15.45 12.99
N PHE A 702 -14.50 14.88 12.12
CA PHE A 702 -14.52 13.45 11.83
C PHE A 702 -14.23 12.65 13.10
N GLU A 703 -13.22 13.07 13.86
CA GLU A 703 -12.73 12.40 15.07
C GLU A 703 -13.82 12.29 16.13
N ARG A 704 -14.50 13.40 16.42
CA ARG A 704 -15.64 13.41 17.34
C ARG A 704 -16.78 12.51 16.84
N SER A 705 -17.01 12.46 15.53
CA SER A 705 -18.14 11.74 14.94
C SER A 705 -17.93 10.23 14.93
N ILE A 706 -16.73 9.75 14.57
CA ILE A 706 -16.41 8.31 14.66
C ILE A 706 -16.37 7.84 16.11
N PHE A 707 -15.88 8.68 17.03
CA PHE A 707 -15.91 8.36 18.46
C PHE A 707 -17.34 8.22 19.00
N TYR A 708 -18.25 9.13 18.62
CA TYR A 708 -19.67 9.00 18.97
C TYR A 708 -20.31 7.74 18.38
N PHE A 709 -19.99 7.40 17.13
CA PHE A 709 -20.47 6.17 16.49
C PHE A 709 -19.98 4.91 17.20
N ALA A 710 -18.72 4.88 17.64
CA ALA A 710 -18.16 3.77 18.42
C ALA A 710 -18.86 3.63 19.79
N GLU A 711 -19.12 4.73 20.50
CA GLU A 711 -19.86 4.71 21.75
C GLU A 711 -21.29 4.16 21.58
N LEU A 712 -21.99 4.52 20.50
CA LEU A 712 -23.35 3.99 20.23
C LEU A 712 -23.37 2.46 20.10
N MET A 713 -22.27 1.86 19.66
CA MET A 713 -22.15 0.41 19.46
C MET A 713 -21.42 -0.31 20.60
N ASP A 714 -21.08 0.39 21.68
CA ASP A 714 -20.31 -0.11 22.81
C ASP A 714 -18.93 -0.67 22.39
N ILE A 715 -18.19 0.10 21.57
CA ILE A 715 -16.85 -0.24 21.11
C ILE A 715 -15.83 0.61 21.87
N ASP A 716 -14.92 -0.03 22.59
CA ASP A 716 -13.82 0.65 23.27
C ASP A 716 -12.73 1.09 22.27
N MET A 717 -12.35 2.37 22.32
CA MET A 717 -11.43 3.00 21.36
C MET A 717 -10.31 3.76 22.10
N PRO A 718 -9.49 3.09 22.93
CA PRO A 718 -8.58 3.75 23.86
C PRO A 718 -7.47 4.55 23.15
N GLN A 719 -6.95 4.05 22.03
CA GLN A 719 -5.87 4.72 21.31
C GLN A 719 -6.40 5.88 20.47
N PHE A 720 -7.56 5.73 19.85
CA PHE A 720 -8.18 6.81 19.10
C PHE A 720 -8.64 7.93 20.03
N ARG A 721 -9.14 7.57 21.22
CA ARG A 721 -9.56 8.52 22.26
C ARG A 721 -8.44 9.48 22.69
N SER A 722 -7.18 9.04 22.69
CA SER A 722 -6.04 9.91 23.04
C SER A 722 -5.70 10.93 21.94
N LEU A 723 -6.21 10.75 20.72
CA LEU A 723 -6.01 11.69 19.60
C LEU A 723 -7.02 12.85 19.62
N LEU A 724 -8.08 12.77 20.44
CA LEU A 724 -9.09 13.82 20.51
C LEU A 724 -8.52 15.10 21.12
N SER A 725 -8.67 16.23 20.41
CA SER A 725 -8.29 17.53 20.96
C SER A 725 -9.20 17.93 22.12
N TYR A 726 -8.75 18.88 22.95
CA TYR A 726 -9.58 19.43 24.03
C TYR A 726 -10.90 20.03 23.50
N ARG A 727 -10.86 20.63 22.30
CA ARG A 727 -12.05 21.13 21.61
C ARG A 727 -13.01 20.00 21.22
N ASP A 728 -12.49 18.89 20.72
CA ASP A 728 -13.31 17.71 20.36
C ASP A 728 -13.97 17.11 21.60
N TRP A 729 -13.25 17.02 22.72
CA TRP A 729 -13.77 16.57 24.01
C TRP A 729 -14.95 17.40 24.50
N ILE A 730 -14.79 18.72 24.56
CA ILE A 730 -15.89 19.62 24.97
C ILE A 730 -17.08 19.47 24.02
N SER A 731 -16.82 19.46 22.71
CA SER A 731 -17.86 19.37 21.69
C SER A 731 -18.59 18.04 21.72
N HIS A 732 -17.91 16.95 22.09
CA HIS A 732 -18.47 15.61 22.26
C HIS A 732 -19.43 15.57 23.47
N TYR A 733 -19.01 16.05 24.64
CA TYR A 733 -19.88 16.09 25.82
C TYR A 733 -21.05 17.05 25.65
N PHE A 734 -20.84 18.19 24.99
CA PHE A 734 -21.93 19.10 24.62
C PHE A 734 -22.94 18.43 23.69
N LEU A 735 -22.47 17.67 22.70
CA LEU A 735 -23.34 16.90 21.82
C LEU A 735 -24.16 15.88 22.62
N LYS A 736 -23.53 15.10 23.51
CA LYS A 736 -24.22 14.16 24.41
C LYS A 736 -25.25 14.85 25.27
N PHE A 737 -24.90 15.99 25.88
CA PHE A 737 -25.83 16.81 26.64
C PHE A 737 -27.05 17.22 25.79
N MET A 738 -26.80 17.74 24.59
CA MET A 738 -27.85 18.18 23.67
C MET A 738 -28.79 17.04 23.29
N VAL A 739 -28.26 15.91 22.81
CA VAL A 739 -29.11 14.82 22.29
C VAL A 739 -29.76 13.99 23.40
N HIS A 740 -29.08 13.70 24.51
CA HIS A 740 -29.65 12.86 25.58
C HIS A 740 -30.53 13.64 26.56
N TYR A 741 -30.20 14.89 26.86
CA TYR A 741 -30.86 15.65 27.92
C TYR A 741 -31.70 16.79 27.38
N ALA A 742 -31.13 17.70 26.59
CA ALA A 742 -31.85 18.89 26.13
C ALA A 742 -33.00 18.54 25.17
N MET A 743 -32.79 17.58 24.26
CA MET A 743 -33.80 17.15 23.30
C MET A 743 -34.94 16.32 23.91
N ARG A 744 -34.93 16.02 25.21
CA ARG A 744 -36.14 15.48 25.88
C ARG A 744 -37.29 16.48 25.84
N PHE A 745 -36.97 17.77 25.91
CA PHE A 745 -37.96 18.84 25.84
C PHE A 745 -38.45 19.03 24.40
N SER A 746 -39.77 18.95 24.20
CA SER A 746 -40.39 19.09 22.89
C SER A 746 -40.11 20.43 22.21
N ALA A 747 -39.98 21.51 22.99
CA ALA A 747 -39.61 22.83 22.49
C ALA A 747 -38.21 22.83 21.85
N VAL A 748 -37.23 22.16 22.47
CA VAL A 748 -35.86 22.04 21.95
C VAL A 748 -35.86 21.21 20.66
N ARG A 749 -36.62 20.11 20.61
CA ARG A 749 -36.74 19.31 19.38
C ARG A 749 -37.35 20.09 18.22
N LYS A 750 -38.45 20.82 18.47
CA LYS A 750 -39.07 21.71 17.47
C LYS A 750 -38.08 22.76 16.97
N PHE A 751 -37.30 23.37 17.87
CA PHE A 751 -36.25 24.31 17.51
C PHE A 751 -35.17 23.67 16.64
N MET A 752 -34.66 22.49 17.02
CA MET A 752 -33.62 21.79 16.26
C MET A 752 -34.11 21.35 14.87
N ASN A 753 -35.34 20.88 14.75
CA ASN A 753 -35.95 20.54 13.46
C ASN A 753 -36.17 21.77 12.58
N ALA A 754 -36.66 22.88 13.15
CA ALA A 754 -36.81 24.14 12.42
C ALA A 754 -35.46 24.63 11.92
N LYS A 755 -34.43 24.63 12.80
CA LYS A 755 -33.06 24.98 12.45
C LYS A 755 -32.52 24.10 11.32
N MET A 756 -32.71 22.78 11.39
CA MET A 756 -32.27 21.85 10.34
C MET A 756 -32.92 22.19 8.99
N ASN A 757 -34.22 22.46 8.95
CA ASN A 757 -34.91 22.87 7.72
C ASN A 757 -34.36 24.19 7.18
N THR A 758 -34.24 25.23 8.01
CA THR A 758 -33.70 26.53 7.59
C THR A 758 -32.28 26.39 7.04
N VAL A 759 -31.45 25.59 7.70
CA VAL A 759 -30.09 25.31 7.26
C VAL A 759 -30.09 24.63 5.88
N MET A 760 -30.92 23.60 5.68
CA MET A 760 -31.02 22.91 4.38
C MET A 760 -31.54 23.84 3.28
N ASP A 761 -32.56 24.66 3.55
CA ASP A 761 -33.10 25.61 2.57
C ASP A 761 -32.08 26.69 2.20
N THR A 762 -31.33 27.19 3.18
CA THR A 762 -30.25 28.16 2.94
C THR A 762 -29.14 27.52 2.11
N ALA A 763 -28.73 26.30 2.46
CA ALA A 763 -27.69 25.55 1.75
C ALA A 763 -28.06 25.24 0.30
N LEU A 764 -29.33 24.96 0.01
CA LEU A 764 -29.85 24.77 -1.35
C LEU A 764 -29.84 26.05 -2.19
N GLN A 765 -29.75 27.22 -1.56
CA GLN A 765 -29.74 28.54 -2.20
C GLN A 765 -28.35 29.19 -2.19
N PHE A 766 -27.28 28.46 -1.84
CA PHE A 766 -25.93 29.03 -1.82
C PHE A 766 -25.53 29.58 -3.20
N SER A 767 -25.02 30.80 -3.19
CA SER A 767 -24.48 31.45 -4.39
C SER A 767 -23.11 30.89 -4.75
N ASN A 768 -22.66 31.18 -5.97
CA ASN A 768 -21.31 30.79 -6.40
C ASN A 768 -20.22 31.41 -5.50
N GLU A 769 -20.42 32.65 -5.02
CA GLU A 769 -19.52 33.30 -4.07
C GLU A 769 -19.47 32.56 -2.74
N LYS A 770 -20.62 32.08 -2.24
CA LYS A 770 -20.68 31.28 -1.02
C LYS A 770 -19.98 29.93 -1.19
N HIS A 771 -20.07 29.32 -2.38
CA HIS A 771 -19.29 28.12 -2.69
C HIS A 771 -17.79 28.37 -2.66
N VAL A 772 -17.30 29.51 -3.17
CA VAL A 772 -15.88 29.89 -3.11
C VAL A 772 -15.43 30.13 -1.65
N GLU A 773 -16.23 30.82 -0.84
CA GLU A 773 -15.95 31.01 0.60
C GLU A 773 -15.78 29.66 1.33
N LEU A 774 -16.64 28.68 1.01
CA LEU A 774 -16.54 27.32 1.57
C LEU A 774 -15.27 26.59 1.09
N GLN A 775 -14.77 26.87 -0.11
CA GLN A 775 -13.47 26.35 -0.59
C GLN A 775 -12.31 26.89 0.25
N GLU A 776 -12.32 28.18 0.54
CA GLU A 776 -11.29 28.83 1.35
C GLU A 776 -11.30 28.31 2.80
N LYS A 777 -12.49 28.15 3.40
CA LYS A 777 -12.63 27.58 4.75
C LYS A 777 -12.07 26.15 4.82
N SER A 778 -12.35 25.32 3.81
CA SER A 778 -11.76 23.97 3.70
C SER A 778 -10.23 24.00 3.55
N SER A 779 -9.68 25.08 3.01
CA SER A 779 -8.22 25.27 2.86
C SER A 779 -7.55 25.58 4.19
N LYS A 780 -8.19 26.42 5.01
CA LYS A 780 -7.70 26.79 6.36
C LYS A 780 -7.69 25.60 7.31
N LEU A 781 -8.65 24.68 7.17
CA LEU A 781 -8.67 23.40 7.90
C LEU A 781 -7.44 22.52 7.60
N LEU A 782 -6.97 22.49 6.35
CA LEU A 782 -5.73 21.76 6.01
C LEU A 782 -4.48 22.46 6.56
N ALA A 783 -4.45 23.79 6.53
CA ALA A 783 -3.35 24.58 7.12
C ALA A 783 -3.27 24.37 8.65
N SER A 784 -4.40 24.19 9.34
CA SER A 784 -4.41 23.88 10.78
C SER A 784 -3.80 22.52 11.15
N ALA A 785 -3.60 21.63 10.17
CA ALA A 785 -2.84 20.38 10.35
C ALA A 785 -1.32 20.60 10.36
N PHE A 786 -0.83 21.80 10.02
CA PHE A 786 0.58 22.20 10.00
C PHE A 786 0.78 23.54 10.74
N PRO A 787 0.60 23.57 12.08
CA PRO A 787 0.45 24.80 12.86
C PRO A 787 1.69 25.71 12.91
N HIS A 788 2.86 25.21 12.50
CA HIS A 788 4.13 25.93 12.52
C HIS A 788 4.70 26.22 11.12
N LEU A 789 3.95 25.97 10.05
CA LEU A 789 4.38 26.20 8.67
C LEU A 789 4.32 27.71 8.31
N PRO A 790 5.43 28.34 7.84
CA PRO A 790 5.40 29.73 7.39
C PRO A 790 4.45 29.93 6.20
N GLU A 791 3.63 30.99 6.25
CA GLU A 791 2.64 31.28 5.20
C GLU A 791 3.29 31.49 3.83
N SER A 792 4.47 32.12 3.78
CA SER A 792 5.24 32.37 2.56
C SER A 792 5.67 31.10 1.81
N LEU A 793 5.74 29.96 2.52
CA LEU A 793 6.14 28.63 2.03
C LEU A 793 4.97 27.66 1.87
N LEU A 794 3.74 28.10 2.19
CA LEU A 794 2.56 27.26 2.12
C LEU A 794 2.38 26.72 0.69
N SER A 795 2.37 27.58 -0.34
CA SER A 795 2.19 27.13 -1.72
C SER A 795 3.24 26.10 -2.16
N ILE A 796 4.50 26.26 -1.77
CA ILE A 796 5.57 25.31 -2.08
C ILE A 796 5.34 23.95 -1.39
N THR A 797 4.89 23.97 -0.13
CA THR A 797 4.53 22.75 0.62
C THR A 797 3.39 22.01 -0.09
N ILE A 798 2.41 22.75 -0.59
CA ILE A 798 1.31 22.21 -1.39
C ILE A 798 1.83 21.56 -2.68
N GLY A 799 2.74 22.24 -3.36
CA GLY A 799 3.41 21.74 -4.55
C GLY A 799 4.06 20.37 -4.35
N SER A 800 4.39 20.00 -3.11
CA SER A 800 4.98 18.68 -2.78
C SER A 800 4.06 17.49 -3.09
N THR A 801 2.77 17.75 -3.29
CA THR A 801 1.78 16.73 -3.65
C THR A 801 1.43 16.72 -5.14
N VAL A 802 1.86 17.73 -5.91
CA VAL A 802 1.53 17.93 -7.33
C VAL A 802 2.65 17.40 -8.24
N ASP A 803 2.32 16.90 -9.44
CA ASP A 803 3.35 16.43 -10.38
C ASP A 803 4.28 17.58 -10.81
N GLY A 804 5.59 17.41 -10.77
CA GLY A 804 6.56 18.51 -11.01
C GLY A 804 6.64 19.05 -12.43
N ASP A 805 5.79 18.58 -13.35
CA ASP A 805 5.60 19.20 -14.66
C ASP A 805 4.12 19.53 -14.83
N SER A 806 3.84 20.78 -15.17
CA SER A 806 2.49 21.33 -15.36
C SER A 806 1.76 20.79 -16.61
N GLY A 807 2.46 20.09 -17.51
CA GLY A 807 1.93 19.64 -18.80
C GLY A 807 1.73 20.77 -19.83
N ILE A 808 2.00 22.02 -19.45
CA ILE A 808 1.89 23.19 -20.33
C ILE A 808 2.93 23.08 -21.45
N SER A 809 2.55 23.39 -22.69
CA SER A 809 3.53 23.38 -23.79
C SER A 809 4.66 24.39 -23.52
N ILE A 810 5.91 24.01 -23.76
CA ILE A 810 7.05 24.94 -23.69
C ILE A 810 6.95 26.08 -24.73
N ASP A 811 6.10 25.89 -25.74
CA ASP A 811 5.83 26.92 -26.76
C ASP A 811 4.72 27.90 -26.33
N GLU A 812 4.04 27.65 -25.21
CA GLU A 812 3.04 28.55 -24.65
C GLU A 812 3.75 29.73 -23.97
N ILE A 813 3.42 30.95 -24.40
CA ILE A 813 3.96 32.18 -23.81
C ILE A 813 2.97 32.63 -22.73
N PRO A 814 3.39 32.81 -21.46
CA PRO A 814 2.50 33.24 -20.41
C PRO A 814 2.05 34.69 -20.63
N GLU A 815 0.78 34.99 -20.33
CA GLU A 815 0.18 36.32 -20.53
C GLU A 815 0.91 37.41 -19.73
N TRP A 816 1.47 37.05 -18.57
CA TRP A 816 2.19 37.97 -17.71
C TRP A 816 3.61 38.32 -18.20
N LEU A 817 4.13 37.71 -19.27
CA LEU A 817 5.51 37.90 -19.74
C LEU A 817 5.73 39.29 -20.36
N ASP A 818 6.47 40.13 -19.66
CA ASP A 818 7.08 41.35 -20.17
C ASP A 818 8.50 41.03 -20.67
N ARG A 819 8.65 40.95 -22.00
CA ARG A 819 9.93 40.68 -22.65
C ARG A 819 11.00 41.73 -22.35
N LYS A 820 10.64 43.02 -22.18
CA LYS A 820 11.62 44.07 -21.87
C LYS A 820 12.15 43.90 -20.46
N LYS A 821 11.26 43.61 -19.50
CA LYS A 821 11.64 43.32 -18.12
C LYS A 821 12.54 42.07 -18.04
N PHE A 822 12.16 41.01 -18.73
CA PHE A 822 12.95 39.78 -18.83
C PHE A 822 14.36 40.03 -19.41
N LEU A 823 14.47 40.79 -20.50
CA LEU A 823 15.76 41.14 -21.11
C LEU A 823 16.65 42.00 -20.20
N ARG A 824 16.06 42.94 -19.44
CA ARG A 824 16.81 43.71 -18.42
C ARG A 824 17.36 42.80 -17.33
N GLY A 825 16.59 41.81 -16.88
CA GLY A 825 17.06 40.81 -15.93
C GLY A 825 18.16 39.92 -16.50
N GLN A 826 18.05 39.49 -17.77
CA GLN A 826 19.11 38.73 -18.44
C GLN A 826 20.39 39.53 -18.55
N LYS A 827 20.29 40.82 -18.93
CA LYS A 827 21.44 41.72 -18.97
C LYS A 827 22.08 41.89 -17.60
N PHE A 828 21.28 42.14 -16.56
CA PHE A 828 21.79 42.22 -15.19
C PHE A 828 22.51 40.93 -14.77
N ALA A 829 21.98 39.76 -15.15
CA ALA A 829 22.63 38.48 -14.87
C ALA A 829 23.95 38.28 -15.65
N GLN A 830 24.02 38.75 -16.90
CA GLN A 830 25.24 38.74 -17.71
C GLN A 830 26.31 39.69 -17.16
N ASP A 831 25.91 40.88 -16.72
CA ASP A 831 26.84 41.90 -16.19
C ASP A 831 27.44 41.46 -14.83
N ASN A 832 26.72 40.60 -14.09
CA ASN A 832 27.12 40.08 -12.78
C ASN A 832 27.41 38.57 -12.80
N LEU A 833 27.82 38.06 -13.98
CA LEU A 833 27.88 36.64 -14.25
C LEU A 833 28.80 35.89 -13.28
N LEU A 834 29.93 36.45 -12.84
CA LEU A 834 30.83 35.80 -11.88
C LEU A 834 30.16 35.57 -10.51
N GLY A 835 29.37 36.54 -10.04
CA GLY A 835 28.63 36.46 -8.78
C GLY A 835 27.45 35.49 -8.84
N ILE A 836 26.83 35.35 -10.01
CA ILE A 836 25.68 34.46 -10.25
C ILE A 836 26.13 33.04 -10.64
N MET A 837 27.30 32.90 -11.28
CA MET A 837 27.88 31.63 -11.77
C MET A 837 28.55 30.77 -10.70
N ALA A 838 28.71 31.27 -9.47
CA ALA A 838 29.13 30.43 -8.34
C ALA A 838 28.23 29.19 -8.16
N THR A 839 27.04 29.17 -8.79
CA THR A 839 25.98 28.17 -8.58
C THR A 839 25.75 27.14 -9.70
N ALA A 840 26.21 27.30 -10.95
CA ALA A 840 26.29 26.22 -11.97
C ALA A 840 26.67 26.73 -13.39
N LEU A 841 27.49 25.96 -14.12
CA LEU A 841 27.87 26.22 -15.53
C LEU A 841 26.76 25.89 -16.56
N LEU A 842 25.79 25.04 -16.20
CA LEU A 842 24.75 24.55 -17.11
C LEU A 842 23.68 25.60 -17.48
N THR A 843 23.58 26.71 -16.75
CA THR A 843 22.54 27.73 -16.96
C THR A 843 23.02 28.95 -17.76
N LEU A 844 24.28 28.98 -18.20
CA LEU A 844 24.87 30.14 -18.89
C LEU A 844 24.10 30.52 -20.17
N SER A 845 23.65 29.52 -20.93
CA SER A 845 22.87 29.73 -22.14
C SER A 845 21.53 30.40 -21.88
N TRP A 846 20.94 30.20 -20.69
CA TRP A 846 19.63 30.73 -20.29
C TRP A 846 19.66 32.25 -20.04
N TYR A 847 20.84 32.79 -19.72
CA TYR A 847 21.04 34.23 -19.60
C TYR A 847 21.51 34.85 -20.92
N THR A 848 22.23 34.11 -21.75
CA THR A 848 22.93 34.65 -22.94
C THR A 848 22.14 34.56 -24.25
N SER A 849 20.99 33.87 -24.26
CA SER A 849 20.10 33.81 -25.42
C SER A 849 18.61 33.77 -25.02
N ASP A 850 17.70 34.14 -25.94
CA ASP A 850 16.26 34.22 -25.63
C ASP A 850 15.64 32.82 -25.49
N PRO A 851 15.18 32.41 -24.30
CA PRO A 851 14.58 31.09 -24.09
C PRO A 851 13.20 30.92 -24.73
N TRP A 852 12.55 32.01 -25.13
CA TRP A 852 11.20 32.00 -25.70
C TRP A 852 11.19 31.88 -27.23
N THR A 853 12.34 32.03 -27.88
CA THR A 853 12.46 31.99 -29.35
C THR A 853 12.94 30.61 -29.81
N LYS A 854 12.12 29.94 -30.63
CA LYS A 854 12.45 28.61 -31.17
C LYS A 854 13.79 28.64 -31.91
N GLY A 855 14.66 27.69 -31.55
CA GLY A 855 15.94 27.48 -32.22
C GLY A 855 17.14 28.16 -31.56
N THR A 856 16.94 29.07 -30.61
CA THR A 856 18.02 29.61 -29.77
C THR A 856 18.63 28.51 -28.90
N HIS A 857 19.84 28.77 -28.37
CA HIS A 857 20.51 27.84 -27.46
C HIS A 857 19.71 27.65 -26.16
N ALA A 858 19.24 28.75 -25.53
CA ALA A 858 18.41 28.68 -24.34
C ALA A 858 17.12 27.87 -24.53
N TYR A 859 16.40 28.06 -25.65
CA TYR A 859 15.18 27.31 -25.93
C TYR A 859 15.47 25.81 -26.06
N LYS A 860 16.53 25.44 -26.76
CA LYS A 860 16.94 24.04 -26.93
C LYS A 860 17.34 23.42 -25.59
N ASP A 861 18.13 24.12 -24.79
CA ASP A 861 18.61 23.64 -23.50
C ASP A 861 17.45 23.47 -22.51
N MET A 862 16.53 24.42 -22.43
CA MET A 862 15.35 24.31 -21.57
C MET A 862 14.43 23.17 -21.97
N LYS A 863 14.25 22.95 -23.28
CA LYS A 863 13.48 21.81 -23.78
C LYS A 863 14.13 20.49 -23.36
N ILE A 864 15.46 20.38 -23.49
CA ILE A 864 16.22 19.19 -23.08
C ILE A 864 16.10 18.97 -21.56
N VAL A 865 16.32 20.01 -20.77
CA VAL A 865 16.31 19.94 -19.30
C VAL A 865 14.91 19.58 -18.79
N ARG A 866 13.86 20.21 -19.33
CA ARG A 866 12.48 19.86 -18.99
C ARG A 866 12.14 18.41 -19.38
N GLN A 867 12.60 17.95 -20.54
CA GLN A 867 12.46 16.54 -20.94
C GLN A 867 13.21 15.59 -20.00
N MET A 868 14.41 15.97 -19.54
CA MET A 868 15.17 15.22 -18.55
C MET A 868 14.44 15.18 -17.21
N HIS A 869 13.89 16.29 -16.74
CA HIS A 869 13.05 16.32 -15.53
C HIS A 869 11.86 15.39 -15.67
N VAL A 870 11.10 15.45 -16.77
CA VAL A 870 9.98 14.55 -17.03
C VAL A 870 10.43 13.08 -17.08
N MET A 871 11.55 12.79 -17.74
CA MET A 871 12.10 11.44 -17.85
C MET A 871 12.53 10.89 -16.49
N ILE A 872 13.33 11.65 -15.74
CA ILE A 872 13.80 11.29 -14.41
C ILE A 872 12.62 11.18 -13.46
N ARG A 873 11.66 12.11 -13.47
CA ARG A 873 10.42 12.02 -12.70
C ARG A 873 9.67 10.73 -13.00
N ASN A 874 9.44 10.41 -14.27
CA ASN A 874 8.75 9.17 -14.65
C ASN A 874 9.53 7.93 -14.19
N LYS A 875 10.87 7.98 -14.25
CA LYS A 875 11.77 6.94 -13.72
C LYS A 875 11.65 6.83 -12.19
N LEU A 876 11.66 7.94 -11.46
CA LEU A 876 11.51 7.99 -10.00
C LEU A 876 10.11 7.51 -9.56
N HIS A 877 9.05 7.85 -10.30
CA HIS A 877 7.69 7.33 -10.05
C HIS A 877 7.57 5.83 -10.30
N ALA A 878 8.27 5.30 -11.31
CA ALA A 878 8.34 3.88 -11.58
C ALA A 878 9.26 3.13 -10.59
N MET A 879 10.11 3.84 -9.85
CA MET A 879 10.99 3.30 -8.82
C MET A 879 10.30 3.32 -7.45
N SER A 880 10.52 2.27 -6.66
CA SER A 880 10.20 2.29 -5.23
C SER A 880 11.12 3.25 -4.47
N ASP A 881 10.73 3.71 -3.28
CA ASP A 881 11.49 4.72 -2.50
C ASP A 881 12.86 4.15 -2.11
N GLU A 882 12.82 2.94 -1.56
CA GLU A 882 13.86 1.92 -1.59
C GLU A 882 14.83 2.00 -2.78
N SER A 883 14.33 1.79 -4.01
CA SER A 883 15.12 1.74 -5.26
C SER A 883 15.82 3.06 -5.55
N ILE A 884 15.23 4.16 -5.11
CA ILE A 884 15.86 5.47 -5.17
C ILE A 884 16.98 5.52 -4.14
N ASP A 885 16.75 5.08 -2.90
CA ASP A 885 17.75 5.14 -1.83
C ASP A 885 19.05 4.42 -2.21
N LYS A 886 19.06 3.23 -2.85
CA LYS A 886 20.34 2.72 -3.41
C LYS A 886 20.83 3.46 -4.61
N ALA A 887 19.93 3.85 -5.51
CA ALA A 887 20.36 4.54 -6.72
C ALA A 887 21.05 5.86 -6.37
N THR A 888 20.70 6.44 -5.23
CA THR A 888 21.33 7.62 -4.64
C THR A 888 22.46 7.29 -3.67
N THR A 889 22.50 6.10 -3.05
CA THR A 889 23.61 5.68 -2.16
C THR A 889 24.93 5.58 -2.94
N ILE A 890 25.93 6.34 -2.51
CA ILE A 890 27.24 6.39 -3.17
C ILE A 890 28.22 5.50 -2.40
N LYS A 891 28.60 4.37 -3.00
CA LYS A 891 29.59 3.46 -2.41
C LYS A 891 30.95 4.18 -2.29
N ASN A 892 31.53 4.18 -1.10
CA ASN A 892 32.75 4.90 -0.76
C ASN A 892 32.62 6.42 -0.98
N SER A 893 31.50 7.00 -0.52
CA SER A 893 31.30 8.44 -0.50
C SER A 893 32.51 9.16 0.10
N TRP A 894 33.07 10.10 -0.67
CA TRP A 894 34.09 11.04 -0.22
C TRP A 894 33.47 12.04 0.77
N SER A 895 33.36 11.62 2.03
CA SER A 895 32.73 12.40 3.10
C SER A 895 33.61 12.47 4.37
N PRO A 896 34.87 12.96 4.28
CA PRO A 896 35.83 12.91 5.38
C PRO A 896 35.53 13.90 6.51
N THR A 897 34.74 14.94 6.26
CA THR A 897 34.40 15.97 7.26
C THR A 897 32.99 15.83 7.83
N ARG A 898 32.20 14.86 7.38
CA ARG A 898 30.80 14.70 7.79
C ARG A 898 30.59 14.70 9.30
N ASP A 899 31.38 13.93 10.02
CA ASP A 899 31.16 13.73 11.45
C ASP A 899 31.39 15.05 12.22
N ILE A 900 32.42 15.81 11.86
CA ILE A 900 32.67 17.13 12.47
C ILE A 900 31.63 18.17 12.02
N LEU A 901 31.14 18.09 10.79
CA LEU A 901 30.07 18.97 10.28
C LEU A 901 28.75 18.71 10.99
N LEU A 902 28.40 17.44 11.23
CA LEU A 902 27.20 17.07 11.99
C LEU A 902 27.27 17.62 13.43
N GLU A 903 28.43 17.59 14.07
CA GLU A 903 28.60 18.20 15.39
C GLU A 903 28.40 19.72 15.36
N ASP A 904 29.04 20.41 14.41
CA ASP A 904 28.87 21.86 14.23
C ASP A 904 27.39 22.20 13.95
N PHE A 905 26.75 21.55 12.98
CA PHE A 905 25.34 21.79 12.64
C PHE A 905 24.37 21.46 13.76
N ARG A 906 24.56 20.35 14.48
CA ARG A 906 23.70 19.99 15.62
C ARG A 906 23.87 20.93 16.80
N SER A 907 24.99 21.63 16.90
CA SER A 907 25.21 22.66 17.93
C SER A 907 24.65 24.03 17.54
N ALA A 908 24.75 24.42 16.26
CA ALA A 908 24.42 25.77 15.81
C ALA A 908 23.02 25.92 15.19
N CYS A 909 22.47 24.87 14.57
CA CYS A 909 21.18 24.93 13.88
C CYS A 909 19.99 24.56 14.79
N PRO A 910 18.83 25.23 14.66
CA PRO A 910 17.63 24.91 15.45
C PRO A 910 17.02 23.57 15.07
N VAL A 911 16.35 22.91 16.01
CA VAL A 911 15.53 21.72 15.76
C VAL A 911 14.16 22.17 15.21
N ALA A 912 13.69 21.56 14.11
CA ALA A 912 12.39 21.87 13.55
C ALA A 912 11.25 21.44 14.50
N LEU A 913 10.27 22.31 14.69
CA LEU A 913 9.01 22.02 15.37
C LEU A 913 8.13 21.09 14.52
N PRO A 914 7.26 20.27 15.13
CA PRO A 914 6.29 19.45 14.41
C PRO A 914 5.41 20.30 13.48
N GLY A 915 5.49 20.08 12.17
CA GLY A 915 4.68 20.78 11.17
C GLY A 915 5.33 22.02 10.58
N GLN A 916 6.54 22.37 11.00
CA GLN A 916 7.30 23.53 10.49
C GLN A 916 8.00 23.24 9.16
N CYS A 917 8.61 22.05 9.05
CA CYS A 917 9.27 21.58 7.84
C CYS A 917 8.65 20.24 7.41
N PRO A 918 7.95 20.18 6.26
CA PRO A 918 7.32 18.95 5.79
C PRO A 918 8.34 17.84 5.49
N PHE A 919 9.59 18.17 5.19
CA PHE A 919 10.62 17.19 4.84
C PHE A 919 11.28 16.50 6.04
N LEU A 920 11.04 17.00 7.27
CA LEU A 920 11.65 16.49 8.51
C LEU A 920 10.64 15.78 9.43
N MET A 921 9.40 15.57 8.97
CA MET A 921 8.35 14.95 9.78
C MET A 921 8.13 13.46 9.45
N GLU A 922 8.24 12.59 10.46
CA GLU A 922 7.66 11.22 10.40
C GLU A 922 6.14 11.23 10.18
N ALA A 923 5.45 12.33 10.52
CA ALA A 923 4.01 12.50 10.36
C ALA A 923 3.52 12.51 8.89
N LEU A 924 4.42 12.65 7.90
CA LEU A 924 4.11 12.47 6.48
C LEU A 924 4.20 11.01 6.01
N GLY A 925 4.53 10.06 6.90
CA GLY A 925 4.55 8.62 6.58
C GLY A 925 3.22 8.05 6.07
N SER A 926 2.10 8.77 6.26
CA SER A 926 0.78 8.43 5.70
C SER A 926 0.45 9.11 4.36
N ILE A 927 1.25 10.09 3.90
CA ILE A 927 1.05 10.82 2.63
C ILE A 927 2.27 10.57 1.75
N ARG A 928 2.10 9.73 0.73
CA ARG A 928 3.15 9.53 -0.28
C ARG A 928 3.31 10.80 -1.12
N LEU A 929 4.31 11.62 -0.79
CA LEU A 929 4.72 12.76 -1.61
C LEU A 929 5.15 12.27 -2.99
N LYS A 930 4.83 13.04 -4.02
CA LYS A 930 5.24 12.70 -5.39
C LYS A 930 6.73 12.99 -5.53
N LYS A 931 7.42 12.21 -6.36
CA LYS A 931 8.87 12.34 -6.56
C LYS A 931 9.14 13.27 -7.73
N LEU A 932 10.04 14.22 -7.57
CA LEU A 932 10.24 15.36 -8.47
C LEU A 932 8.90 16.10 -8.72
N ASN A 933 8.35 16.61 -7.61
CA ASN A 933 7.07 17.31 -7.53
C ASN A 933 7.21 18.85 -7.72
N GLN A 934 6.10 19.60 -7.79
CA GLN A 934 6.14 21.06 -7.97
C GLN A 934 6.86 21.78 -6.82
N GLY A 935 6.75 21.27 -5.59
CA GLY A 935 7.42 21.82 -4.42
C GLY A 935 8.93 21.69 -4.49
N GLU A 936 9.43 20.52 -4.86
CA GLU A 936 10.86 20.23 -5.05
C GLU A 936 11.45 21.03 -6.23
N MET A 937 10.69 21.18 -7.32
CA MET A 937 11.09 22.02 -8.45
C MET A 937 11.20 23.50 -8.04
N ALA A 938 10.21 24.01 -7.30
CA ALA A 938 10.22 25.36 -6.77
C ALA A 938 11.33 25.58 -5.73
N LEU A 939 11.63 24.60 -4.87
CA LEU A 939 12.74 24.67 -3.92
C LEU A 939 14.10 24.71 -4.60
N THR A 940 14.25 23.93 -5.67
CA THR A 940 15.46 23.94 -6.50
C THR A 940 15.64 25.31 -7.13
N GLN A 941 14.57 25.88 -7.71
CA GLN A 941 14.56 27.26 -8.24
C GLN A 941 14.92 28.28 -7.15
N GLY A 942 14.32 28.17 -5.96
CA GLY A 942 14.63 29.03 -4.81
C GLY A 942 16.10 28.96 -4.39
N SER A 943 16.72 27.79 -4.46
CA SER A 943 18.14 27.61 -4.12
C SER A 943 19.10 28.36 -5.06
N PHE A 944 18.72 28.60 -6.32
CA PHE A 944 19.49 29.44 -7.25
C PHE A 944 19.33 30.95 -7.01
N VAL A 945 18.24 31.36 -6.35
CA VAL A 945 17.84 32.78 -6.26
C VAL A 945 18.04 33.34 -4.85
N CYS A 946 17.76 32.56 -3.81
CA CYS A 946 17.63 33.04 -2.44
C CYS A 946 18.90 33.76 -1.94
N LEU A 947 20.08 33.14 -2.05
CA LEU A 947 21.33 33.73 -1.54
C LEU A 947 21.74 35.01 -2.29
N VAL A 948 21.49 35.07 -3.60
CA VAL A 948 21.78 36.25 -4.43
C VAL A 948 20.86 37.42 -4.06
N VAL A 949 19.58 37.15 -3.78
CA VAL A 949 18.60 38.17 -3.42
C VAL A 949 18.75 38.62 -1.96
N THR A 950 19.14 37.70 -1.06
CA THR A 950 19.34 38.01 0.37
C THR A 950 20.70 38.66 0.63
N PHE A 951 21.76 38.24 -0.07
CA PHE A 951 23.15 38.69 0.17
C PHE A 951 23.89 39.12 -1.10
N PRO A 952 23.35 40.02 -1.94
CA PRO A 952 23.94 40.32 -3.26
C PRO A 952 25.40 40.78 -3.20
N THR A 953 25.76 41.59 -2.22
CA THR A 953 27.13 42.10 -2.04
C THR A 953 28.13 41.02 -1.64
N ALA A 954 27.69 39.97 -0.93
CA ALA A 954 28.54 38.84 -0.58
C ALA A 954 28.96 38.07 -1.85
N PHE A 955 28.11 38.05 -2.87
CA PHE A 955 28.42 37.44 -4.16
C PHE A 955 29.04 38.42 -5.16
N GLY A 956 29.62 39.54 -4.69
CA GLY A 956 30.29 40.53 -5.53
C GLY A 956 29.36 41.41 -6.38
N ILE A 957 28.04 41.35 -6.13
CA ILE A 957 27.04 42.16 -6.82
C ILE A 957 26.86 43.46 -6.06
N HIS A 958 27.81 44.38 -6.27
CA HIS A 958 27.80 45.70 -5.62
C HIS A 958 26.89 46.68 -6.37
N GLY A 959 26.10 47.45 -5.63
CA GLY A 959 25.26 48.51 -6.20
C GLY A 959 23.98 48.04 -6.91
N ALA A 960 23.57 46.77 -6.74
CA ALA A 960 22.29 46.28 -7.24
C ALA A 960 21.11 47.04 -6.60
N THR A 961 20.24 47.59 -7.44
CA THR A 961 18.98 48.20 -6.99
C THR A 961 17.90 47.14 -6.78
N ASP A 962 16.83 47.47 -6.04
CA ASP A 962 15.66 46.58 -5.94
C ASP A 962 15.07 46.26 -7.32
N GLU A 963 15.07 47.21 -8.26
CA GLU A 963 14.64 46.95 -9.64
C GLU A 963 15.54 45.91 -10.33
N ASN A 964 16.85 45.93 -10.07
CA ASN A 964 17.76 44.93 -10.62
C ASN A 964 17.48 43.53 -10.06
N LEU A 965 17.29 43.41 -8.75
CA LEU A 965 16.96 42.15 -8.10
C LEU A 965 15.57 41.64 -8.50
N GLU A 966 14.60 42.54 -8.64
CA GLU A 966 13.26 42.19 -9.14
C GLU A 966 13.32 41.67 -10.58
N ASN A 967 14.09 42.32 -11.46
CA ASN A 967 14.28 41.87 -12.83
C ASN A 967 15.01 40.51 -12.88
N PHE A 968 15.96 40.26 -11.98
CA PHE A 968 16.62 38.96 -11.83
C PHE A 968 15.64 37.86 -11.39
N CYS A 969 14.84 38.10 -10.35
CA CYS A 969 13.76 37.20 -9.93
C CYS A 969 12.75 36.96 -11.07
N TYR A 970 12.45 37.99 -11.86
CA TYR A 970 11.52 37.90 -12.98
C TYR A 970 12.04 36.97 -14.09
N VAL A 971 13.35 36.96 -14.34
CA VAL A 971 13.97 35.98 -15.23
C VAL A 971 13.79 34.57 -14.69
N TRP A 972 14.05 34.36 -13.40
CA TRP A 972 13.88 33.05 -12.78
C TRP A 972 12.43 32.59 -12.72
N LYS A 973 11.46 33.50 -12.58
CA LYS A 973 10.04 33.20 -12.72
C LYS A 973 9.74 32.61 -14.10
N GLY A 974 10.23 33.26 -15.17
CA GLY A 974 10.12 32.76 -16.54
C GLY A 974 10.84 31.44 -16.78
N ILE A 975 12.02 31.26 -16.18
CA ILE A 975 12.76 29.98 -16.25
C ILE A 975 11.96 28.85 -15.59
N GLY A 976 11.41 29.08 -14.40
CA GLY A 976 10.57 28.10 -13.71
C GLY A 976 9.36 27.70 -14.54
N TYR A 977 8.67 28.68 -15.12
CA TYR A 977 7.54 28.42 -16.03
C TYR A 977 7.94 27.52 -17.21
N LEU A 978 9.05 27.86 -17.90
CA LEU A 978 9.53 27.09 -19.05
C LEU A 978 9.97 25.68 -18.68
N LEU A 979 10.46 25.47 -17.46
CA LEU A 979 10.83 24.17 -16.90
C LEU A 979 9.63 23.34 -16.38
N GLY A 980 8.41 23.89 -16.44
CA GLY A 980 7.17 23.20 -16.07
C GLY A 980 6.67 23.50 -14.67
N ILE A 981 7.23 24.50 -13.98
CA ILE A 981 6.73 24.96 -12.67
C ILE A 981 5.49 25.82 -12.88
N GLU A 982 4.40 25.50 -12.20
CA GLU A 982 3.18 26.32 -12.25
C GLU A 982 3.38 27.63 -11.48
N ASP A 983 2.79 28.72 -11.95
CA ASP A 983 2.98 30.05 -11.38
C ASP A 983 2.62 30.13 -9.89
N ALA A 984 1.66 29.33 -9.43
CA ALA A 984 1.24 29.28 -8.03
C ALA A 984 2.31 28.69 -7.09
N PHE A 985 3.17 27.79 -7.58
CA PHE A 985 4.25 27.17 -6.82
C PHE A 985 5.61 27.82 -7.07
N ASN A 986 5.74 28.57 -8.16
CA ASN A 986 6.97 29.23 -8.58
C ASN A 986 7.55 30.11 -7.46
N PHE A 987 8.80 29.83 -7.07
CA PHE A 987 9.46 30.48 -5.94
C PHE A 987 9.62 31.98 -6.16
N CYS A 988 9.75 32.41 -7.41
CA CYS A 988 9.87 33.82 -7.81
C CYS A 988 8.52 34.47 -8.14
N ASN A 989 7.41 33.87 -7.73
CA ASN A 989 6.10 34.50 -7.86
C ASN A 989 5.85 35.51 -6.73
N GLY A 990 5.24 36.65 -7.10
CA GLY A 990 4.98 37.78 -6.21
C GLY A 990 5.94 38.95 -6.41
N SER A 991 5.87 39.91 -5.48
CA SER A 991 6.76 41.06 -5.36
C SER A 991 8.14 40.67 -4.85
N LEU A 992 9.14 41.56 -5.03
CA LEU A 992 10.49 41.33 -4.51
C LEU A 992 10.50 41.11 -2.98
N GLU A 993 9.67 41.85 -2.24
CA GLU A 993 9.58 41.70 -0.77
C GLU A 993 9.01 40.35 -0.36
N GLU A 994 7.99 39.83 -1.06
CA GLU A 994 7.48 38.48 -0.83
C GLU A 994 8.54 37.41 -1.13
N ILE A 995 9.35 37.61 -2.17
CA ILE A 995 10.45 36.69 -2.54
C ILE A 995 11.59 36.75 -1.52
N LYS A 996 11.95 37.95 -1.02
CA LYS A 996 12.93 38.13 0.07
C LYS A 996 12.44 37.42 1.35
N LYS A 997 11.18 37.67 1.75
CA LYS A 997 10.57 37.04 2.92
C LYS A 997 10.54 35.52 2.81
N ARG A 998 10.13 35.00 1.63
CA ARG A 998 10.15 33.57 1.34
C ARG A 998 11.56 32.98 1.39
N SER A 999 12.56 33.72 0.91
CA SER A 999 13.97 33.32 0.97
C SER A 999 14.47 33.23 2.41
N GLU A 1000 14.12 34.20 3.25
CA GLU A 1000 14.43 34.18 4.69
C GLU A 1000 13.77 33.00 5.41
N ASP A 1001 12.48 32.77 5.17
CA ASP A 1001 11.75 31.65 5.78
C ASP A 1001 12.30 30.32 5.29
N TYR A 1002 12.62 30.20 3.99
CA TYR A 1002 13.25 29.00 3.43
C TYR A 1002 14.60 28.69 4.12
N LEU A 1003 15.47 29.70 4.25
CA LEU A 1003 16.79 29.54 4.88
C LEU A 1003 16.68 29.21 6.38
N ASN A 1004 15.82 29.92 7.11
CA ASN A 1004 15.76 29.81 8.57
C ASN A 1004 14.91 28.64 9.06
N GLU A 1005 13.79 28.35 8.39
CA GLU A 1005 12.79 27.41 8.88
C GLU A 1005 12.96 26.03 8.26
N TRP A 1006 13.55 25.93 7.05
CA TRP A 1006 13.74 24.65 6.34
C TRP A 1006 15.20 24.26 6.16
N VAL A 1007 16.06 25.12 5.58
CA VAL A 1007 17.46 24.76 5.31
C VAL A 1007 18.25 24.54 6.60
N LYS A 1008 18.23 25.52 7.53
CA LYS A 1008 18.97 25.43 8.79
C LYS A 1008 18.63 24.16 9.59
N PRO A 1009 17.35 23.82 9.87
CA PRO A 1009 17.04 22.58 10.57
C PRO A 1009 17.48 21.31 9.84
N ASN A 1010 17.42 21.29 8.51
CA ASN A 1010 17.78 20.12 7.71
C ASN A 1010 19.30 19.83 7.69
N LEU A 1011 20.14 20.86 7.86
CA LEU A 1011 21.60 20.69 7.99
C LEU A 1011 22.01 19.82 9.19
N ARG A 1012 21.14 19.64 10.19
CA ARG A 1012 21.42 18.81 11.37
C ARG A 1012 21.58 17.31 11.04
N ASP A 1013 21.06 16.87 9.90
CA ASP A 1013 21.00 15.47 9.48
C ASP A 1013 21.53 15.26 8.05
N ILE A 1014 22.63 15.94 7.69
CA ILE A 1014 23.30 15.76 6.40
C ILE A 1014 23.74 14.30 6.14
N SER A 1015 23.55 13.84 4.91
CA SER A 1015 23.96 12.51 4.46
C SER A 1015 25.43 12.49 3.97
N PRO A 1016 26.10 11.32 3.94
CA PRO A 1016 27.43 11.22 3.33
C PRO A 1016 27.44 11.48 1.82
N GLU A 1017 26.34 11.17 1.13
CA GLU A 1017 26.13 11.53 -0.28
C GLU A 1017 26.08 13.04 -0.49
N TRP A 1018 25.48 13.78 0.45
CA TRP A 1018 25.41 15.24 0.39
C TRP A 1018 26.81 15.87 0.37
N GLU A 1019 27.69 15.47 1.30
CA GLU A 1019 29.07 15.97 1.32
C GLU A 1019 29.82 15.53 0.05
N HIS A 1020 29.70 14.26 -0.34
CA HIS A 1020 30.38 13.74 -1.52
C HIS A 1020 30.02 14.51 -2.80
N MET A 1021 28.73 14.71 -3.06
CA MET A 1021 28.25 15.37 -4.29
C MET A 1021 28.70 16.83 -4.34
N ILE A 1022 28.67 17.54 -3.21
CA ILE A 1022 29.11 18.93 -3.16
C ILE A 1022 30.64 19.00 -3.32
N ARG A 1023 31.40 18.09 -2.72
CA ARG A 1023 32.85 18.03 -2.94
C ARG A 1023 33.21 17.77 -4.40
N CYS A 1024 32.55 16.83 -5.07
CA CYS A 1024 32.74 16.59 -6.50
C CYS A 1024 32.40 17.82 -7.35
N LEU A 1025 31.35 18.55 -6.99
CA LEU A 1025 31.01 19.81 -7.65
C LEU A 1025 32.13 20.85 -7.49
N PHE A 1026 32.65 21.04 -6.29
CA PHE A 1026 33.70 22.03 -6.02
C PHE A 1026 35.06 21.64 -6.61
N ASP A 1027 35.39 20.35 -6.68
CA ASP A 1027 36.56 19.84 -7.40
C ASP A 1027 36.47 20.21 -8.89
N GLY A 1028 35.28 20.11 -9.49
CA GLY A 1028 35.01 20.59 -10.84
C GLY A 1028 35.09 22.11 -11.00
N ILE A 1029 34.56 22.88 -10.03
CA ILE A 1029 34.60 24.35 -10.05
C ILE A 1029 36.03 24.88 -9.95
N GLN A 1030 36.93 24.18 -9.27
CA GLN A 1030 38.33 24.58 -9.11
C GLN A 1030 39.07 24.77 -10.45
N TYR A 1031 38.64 24.09 -11.52
CA TYR A 1031 39.18 24.30 -12.87
C TYR A 1031 38.85 25.67 -13.46
N PHE A 1032 37.73 26.28 -13.03
CA PHE A 1032 37.25 27.57 -13.52
C PHE A 1032 37.59 28.70 -12.56
N ILE A 1033 37.62 28.41 -11.26
CA ILE A 1033 37.97 29.36 -10.20
C ILE A 1033 39.11 28.76 -9.36
N PRO A 1034 40.37 28.93 -9.80
CA PRO A 1034 41.51 28.35 -9.11
C PRO A 1034 41.62 28.84 -7.67
N GLY A 1035 41.81 27.90 -6.75
CA GLY A 1035 42.04 28.21 -5.34
C GLY A 1035 40.78 28.15 -4.46
N ILE A 1036 39.58 27.98 -5.01
CA ILE A 1036 38.38 27.65 -4.22
C ILE A 1036 38.41 26.17 -3.81
N SER A 1037 37.95 25.88 -2.59
CA SER A 1037 37.76 24.52 -2.06
C SER A 1037 36.39 24.38 -1.41
N TYR A 1038 35.94 23.14 -1.28
CA TYR A 1038 34.70 22.78 -0.59
C TYR A 1038 34.61 23.38 0.82
N GLU A 1039 35.66 23.21 1.64
CA GLU A 1039 35.67 23.62 3.04
C GLU A 1039 35.56 25.14 3.19
N MET A 1040 36.27 25.90 2.35
CA MET A 1040 36.21 27.36 2.36
C MET A 1040 34.84 27.88 1.90
N SER A 1041 34.29 27.30 0.83
CA SER A 1041 32.98 27.71 0.31
C SER A 1041 31.85 27.35 1.26
N LEU A 1042 31.92 26.18 1.89
CA LEU A 1042 30.97 25.81 2.93
C LEU A 1042 31.05 26.78 4.11
N LEU A 1043 32.26 27.05 4.63
CA LEU A 1043 32.44 28.00 5.72
C LEU A 1043 31.91 29.39 5.36
N TYR A 1044 32.14 29.86 4.13
CA TYR A 1044 31.66 31.15 3.64
C TYR A 1044 30.13 31.25 3.68
N VAL A 1045 29.41 30.25 3.14
CA VAL A 1045 27.94 30.22 3.16
C VAL A 1045 27.41 30.09 4.59
N MET A 1046 28.07 29.31 5.45
CA MET A 1046 27.67 29.18 6.86
C MET A 1046 27.82 30.50 7.63
N GLU A 1047 28.87 31.28 7.37
CA GLU A 1047 29.02 32.62 7.96
C GLU A 1047 27.90 33.57 7.52
N LEU A 1048 27.48 33.54 6.24
CA LEU A 1048 26.35 34.33 5.75
C LEU A 1048 25.03 33.96 6.44
N MET A 1049 24.85 32.67 6.74
CA MET A 1049 23.67 32.16 7.43
C MET A 1049 23.74 32.30 8.96
N ASN A 1050 24.84 32.88 9.49
CA ASN A 1050 25.12 33.01 10.92
C ASN A 1050 25.13 31.65 11.65
N ILE A 1051 25.82 30.66 11.07
CA ILE A 1051 26.01 29.32 11.63
C ILE A 1051 27.48 29.19 12.04
N ASP A 1052 27.74 28.95 13.33
CA ASP A 1052 29.09 28.79 13.84
C ASP A 1052 29.63 27.38 13.53
N MET A 1053 30.84 27.33 12.95
CA MET A 1053 31.47 26.10 12.46
C MET A 1053 32.89 25.92 13.05
N PRO A 1054 33.04 25.83 14.40
CA PRO A 1054 34.34 25.84 15.05
C PRO A 1054 35.22 24.63 14.69
N ARG A 1055 34.63 23.46 14.42
CA ARG A 1055 35.39 22.25 14.07
C ARG A 1055 35.84 22.31 12.61
N LEU A 1056 34.99 22.75 11.69
CA LEU A 1056 35.40 22.98 10.30
C LEU A 1056 36.52 24.04 10.21
N ARG A 1057 36.44 25.12 10.99
CA ARG A 1057 37.50 26.13 11.08
C ARG A 1057 38.84 25.53 11.52
N SER A 1058 38.81 24.56 12.43
CA SER A 1058 40.03 23.90 12.92
C SER A 1058 40.69 22.98 11.88
N THR A 1059 39.98 22.59 10.81
CA THR A 1059 40.55 21.75 9.75
C THR A 1059 41.25 22.53 8.63
N LEU A 1060 41.08 23.85 8.58
CA LEU A 1060 41.68 24.69 7.54
C LEU A 1060 43.17 24.92 7.77
N SER A 1061 43.99 24.75 6.73
CA SER A 1061 45.41 25.09 6.79
C SER A 1061 45.62 26.61 6.75
N ASN A 1062 46.83 27.08 7.08
CA ASN A 1062 47.19 28.50 6.93
C ASN A 1062 47.01 29.01 5.49
N SER A 1063 47.25 28.15 4.50
CA SER A 1063 46.99 28.44 3.08
C SER A 1063 45.50 28.65 2.82
N ASP A 1064 44.65 27.80 3.40
CA ASP A 1064 43.20 27.88 3.22
C ASP A 1064 42.63 29.12 3.92
N TRP A 1065 43.15 29.48 5.10
CA TRP A 1065 42.78 30.73 5.77
C TRP A 1065 43.14 31.98 4.95
N ILE A 1066 44.35 32.02 4.38
CA ILE A 1066 44.74 33.14 3.49
C ILE A 1066 43.80 33.24 2.30
N ARG A 1067 43.48 32.11 1.64
CA ARG A 1067 42.56 32.09 0.50
C ARG A 1067 41.13 32.47 0.89
N PHE A 1068 40.65 32.00 2.04
CA PHE A 1068 39.34 32.36 2.59
C PHE A 1068 39.20 33.86 2.83
N TYR A 1069 40.22 34.50 3.44
CA TYR A 1069 40.23 35.95 3.65
C TYR A 1069 40.46 36.77 2.37
N LEU A 1070 41.03 36.17 1.31
CA LEU A 1070 41.11 36.82 0.00
C LEU A 1070 39.80 36.71 -0.79
N LEU A 1071 39.02 35.66 -0.52
CA LEU A 1071 37.69 35.44 -1.12
C LEU A 1071 36.63 36.35 -0.48
N LYS A 1072 36.71 36.54 0.84
CA LYS A 1072 35.84 37.42 1.63
C LYS A 1072 36.25 38.88 1.47
#